data_AF-A0A5R8YII4-F1
#
_entry.id   AF-A0A5R8YII4-F1
#
_cell.length_a   1.000
_cell.length_b   1.000
_cell.length_c   1.000
_cell.angle_alpha   90.00
_cell.angle_beta   90.00
_cell.angle_gamma   90.00
#
_symmetry.space_group_name_H-M   'P 1'
#
loop_
_entity.id
_entity.type
_entity.pdbx_description
1 polymer ?
#
loop_
_entity_poly.entity_id
_entity_poly.type
_entity_poly.pdbx_seq_one_letter_code
_entity_poly.pdbx_strand_id
1 'polypeptide(L)'
;MTTNDKPKDAIEEPRPATPRGRQASRQAPQPVESRPRRYMVAALPQPHPAAPGAAGPAYDDDTVRRLLEDDPEVRVLRRVRGRAAGNPEAAVPGFPAVVVAETTPEHVEALRRQYPQLHFERDRLLTYSEVPRPPRRRRPAPVVAPPGLESTFAVLVRDADGTPLPGASVLVTGHGWPGQAVTGADGRAVVTMAGETPDSITGLTVRPRSGYWSVHVERPALSTTRDNLVEPVRLAETFGGFPDRQVFGWGQQAMNLDRLPPTLRGAGVRIAIVDSGADVRHPDLRERVRAGIDLVDAEPEGWRADAAYHGSHCAAVISGADDGRGIVGFAVEAEVHACKIFPGGRFSDLVEALDYCVEQRVDVVNLSLASRHHSPLVAAKIEQARAAGVACVVAAGNDGGPVAFPGTLPGVLTVAAVGKADAFPPGTAHEAEIDGPVTGDGYFSPRFTCRGPEIDVCAPGVAVLSAVPPDAYAVLDGTSMAAPHVAGLAALVLAHHGDFRTAYAGRDARRVDHLFQIIKSSCVPLNLGDLHRTGAGMPNALRALAPALAQITPEPAGTDTLLGRLAAEMTEAGLLAPAPVGQGGRSGYPGHPGQAGSGAQHGLAGQTAYGAGVTTNGPLSGGSLPGGLVPGGPRTGAKGGGSGPDPREGAGGAGSPGGRRGSGPSATRSYATGSTGPGRAQGARGAAGEAAPAGDVTTGGGPRTANGAPAMGSPVGSPMGPPMGAGTGAPMGAAPYEQVALAWLAEEMRAAGLIGG
;
A
#
# COMPACT_ATOMS: atom_id res chain seq x y z
N MET A 1 -15.31 97.44 14.91
CA MET A 1 -16.00 98.48 14.12
C MET A 1 -16.48 97.83 12.83
N THR A 2 -17.70 98.18 12.36
CA THR A 2 -18.16 98.19 10.93
C THR A 2 -17.91 96.96 10.02
N THR A 3 -18.84 96.42 9.22
CA THR A 3 -20.32 96.48 9.05
C THR A 3 -20.66 95.59 7.83
N ASN A 4 -21.84 94.96 7.79
CA ASN A 4 -22.56 94.53 6.55
C ASN A 4 -21.88 93.48 5.61
N ASP A 5 -22.56 92.75 4.72
CA ASP A 5 -23.99 92.71 4.33
C ASP A 5 -24.46 91.29 3.91
N LYS A 6 -25.77 91.07 3.74
CA LYS A 6 -26.41 89.86 3.13
C LYS A 6 -26.92 90.22 1.71
N PRO A 7 -27.09 89.29 0.72
CA PRO A 7 -27.97 88.10 0.76
C PRO A 7 -27.30 86.80 0.21
N LYS A 8 -27.70 85.58 0.57
CA LYS A 8 -28.95 84.81 0.36
C LYS A 8 -29.18 84.31 -1.08
N ASP A 9 -29.48 83.00 -1.15
CA ASP A 9 -30.06 82.21 -2.25
C ASP A 9 -29.13 81.70 -3.38
N ALA A 10 -28.47 80.56 -3.10
CA ALA A 10 -28.20 79.50 -4.08
C ALA A 10 -28.27 78.13 -3.38
N ILE A 11 -29.11 77.22 -3.88
CA ILE A 11 -29.26 75.86 -3.35
C ILE A 11 -28.14 75.00 -3.98
N GLU A 12 -27.27 74.42 -3.15
CA GLU A 12 -26.21 73.52 -3.64
C GLU A 12 -26.80 72.11 -3.86
N GLU A 13 -26.98 71.73 -5.14
CA GLU A 13 -27.49 70.41 -5.50
C GLU A 13 -26.52 69.28 -5.08
N PRO A 14 -27.03 68.11 -4.64
CA PRO A 14 -26.18 67.00 -4.26
C PRO A 14 -25.45 66.42 -5.48
N ARG A 15 -24.11 66.39 -5.41
CA ARG A 15 -23.25 65.80 -6.45
C ARG A 15 -23.70 64.37 -6.76
N PRO A 16 -23.91 63.98 -8.04
CA PRO A 16 -24.35 62.64 -8.38
C PRO A 16 -23.27 61.61 -8.00
N ALA A 17 -23.66 60.63 -7.19
CA ALA A 17 -22.78 59.54 -6.80
C ALA A 17 -22.37 58.74 -8.04
N THR A 18 -21.07 58.73 -8.36
CA THR A 18 -20.55 57.96 -9.50
C THR A 18 -20.65 56.47 -9.19
N PRO A 19 -21.46 55.68 -9.92
CA PRO A 19 -21.57 54.26 -9.63
C PRO A 19 -20.29 53.56 -10.11
N ARG A 20 -19.38 53.22 -9.19
CA ARG A 20 -18.25 52.31 -9.45
C ARG A 20 -18.73 50.86 -9.58
N GLY A 21 -19.67 50.63 -10.49
CA GLY A 21 -20.01 49.30 -10.96
C GLY A 21 -18.88 48.77 -11.83
N ARG A 22 -18.03 47.91 -11.28
CA ARG A 22 -17.24 46.97 -12.09
C ARG A 22 -18.22 45.96 -12.72
N GLN A 23 -18.92 46.37 -13.78
CA GLN A 23 -19.45 45.43 -14.74
C GLN A 23 -18.24 44.76 -15.41
N ALA A 24 -17.89 43.56 -14.94
CA ALA A 24 -17.07 42.67 -15.74
C ALA A 24 -17.79 42.50 -17.08
N SER A 25 -17.13 42.88 -18.17
CA SER A 25 -17.67 42.71 -19.51
C SER A 25 -17.92 41.23 -19.74
N ARG A 26 -19.19 40.81 -19.65
CA ARG A 26 -19.59 39.46 -20.03
C ARG A 26 -19.17 39.28 -21.48
N GLN A 27 -18.20 38.40 -21.69
CA GLN A 27 -17.78 37.99 -23.03
C GLN A 27 -19.01 37.47 -23.78
N ALA A 28 -19.01 37.61 -25.11
CA ALA A 28 -20.10 37.12 -25.93
C ALA A 28 -20.34 35.62 -25.65
N PRO A 29 -21.59 35.14 -25.60
CA PRO A 29 -21.88 33.74 -25.31
C PRO A 29 -21.28 32.86 -26.41
N GLN A 30 -20.26 32.08 -26.06
CA GLN A 30 -19.68 31.06 -26.93
C GLN A 30 -20.54 29.78 -26.86
N PRO A 31 -20.83 29.11 -27.99
CA PRO A 31 -21.47 27.80 -27.97
C PRO A 31 -20.60 26.78 -27.19
N VAL A 32 -21.26 25.90 -26.43
CA VAL A 32 -20.58 24.85 -25.66
C VAL A 32 -20.27 23.68 -26.59
N GLU A 33 -19.01 23.58 -27.00
CA GLU A 33 -18.51 22.52 -27.89
C GLU A 33 -17.91 21.34 -27.11
N SER A 34 -17.89 20.17 -27.74
CA SER A 34 -17.25 18.98 -27.17
C SER A 34 -15.72 19.10 -27.26
N ARG A 35 -15.05 19.24 -26.10
CA ARG A 35 -13.58 19.21 -26.07
C ARG A 35 -13.01 17.91 -26.68
N PRO A 36 -11.86 17.98 -27.37
CA PRO A 36 -11.08 16.80 -27.76
C PRO A 36 -10.81 15.86 -26.57
N ARG A 37 -10.58 14.59 -26.88
CA ARG A 37 -10.26 13.55 -25.90
C ARG A 37 -8.88 12.99 -26.19
N ARG A 38 -8.14 12.63 -25.14
CA ARG A 38 -6.85 11.95 -25.23
C ARG A 38 -7.05 10.45 -25.54
N TYR A 39 -6.34 9.95 -26.52
CA TYR A 39 -6.34 8.56 -27.00
C TYR A 39 -4.90 8.02 -27.03
N MET A 40 -4.78 6.71 -26.84
CA MET A 40 -3.59 5.94 -27.20
C MET A 40 -3.86 5.26 -28.54
N VAL A 41 -2.89 5.36 -29.45
CA VAL A 41 -2.95 4.79 -30.80
C VAL A 41 -1.73 3.92 -31.06
N ALA A 42 -1.95 2.70 -31.54
CA ALA A 42 -0.88 1.73 -31.83
C ALA A 42 -1.24 0.84 -33.03
N ALA A 43 -0.24 0.38 -33.79
CA ALA A 43 -0.44 -0.72 -34.72
C ALA A 43 -0.56 -2.04 -33.92
N LEU A 44 -1.66 -2.78 -34.11
CA LEU A 44 -1.77 -4.11 -33.50
C LEU A 44 -1.13 -5.17 -34.40
N PRO A 45 -0.41 -6.15 -33.82
CA PRO A 45 -0.17 -7.43 -34.49
C PRO A 45 -1.53 -8.06 -34.83
N GLN A 46 -1.72 -8.47 -36.10
CA GLN A 46 -2.98 -9.05 -36.56
C GLN A 46 -3.29 -10.35 -35.79
N PRO A 47 -4.46 -10.48 -35.12
CA PRO A 47 -4.73 -11.58 -34.17
C PRO A 47 -5.05 -12.95 -34.83
N HIS A 48 -5.01 -13.06 -36.16
CA HIS A 48 -5.14 -14.32 -36.89
C HIS A 48 -4.38 -14.23 -38.23
N PRO A 49 -3.98 -15.37 -38.84
CA PRO A 49 -3.57 -15.38 -40.23
C PRO A 49 -4.78 -14.97 -41.07
N ALA A 50 -4.74 -13.77 -41.64
CA ALA A 50 -5.76 -13.30 -42.55
C ALA A 50 -5.87 -14.26 -43.74
N ALA A 51 -7.06 -14.34 -44.34
CA ALA A 51 -7.26 -15.11 -45.57
C ALA A 51 -6.19 -14.73 -46.62
N PRO A 52 -5.61 -15.68 -47.37
CA PRO A 52 -4.51 -15.40 -48.29
C PRO A 52 -4.92 -14.32 -49.30
N GLY A 53 -4.30 -13.14 -49.19
CA GLY A 53 -4.63 -11.94 -49.97
C GLY A 53 -5.20 -10.75 -49.18
N ALA A 54 -5.57 -10.92 -47.90
CA ALA A 54 -6.18 -9.84 -47.09
C ALA A 54 -5.22 -9.13 -46.11
N ALA A 55 -3.98 -9.59 -45.97
CA ALA A 55 -2.97 -8.95 -45.12
C ALA A 55 -2.26 -7.81 -45.87
N GLY A 56 -2.68 -6.57 -45.64
CA GLY A 56 -1.80 -5.42 -45.87
C GLY A 56 -0.59 -5.47 -44.92
N PRO A 57 0.55 -4.84 -45.28
CA PRO A 57 1.69 -4.78 -44.37
C PRO A 57 1.29 -4.10 -43.05
N ALA A 58 1.77 -4.63 -41.93
CA ALA A 58 1.65 -3.94 -40.65
C ALA A 58 2.35 -2.58 -40.75
N TYR A 59 1.70 -1.51 -40.29
CA TYR A 59 2.37 -0.21 -40.21
C TYR A 59 3.50 -0.29 -39.19
N ASP A 60 4.70 0.13 -39.60
CA ASP A 60 5.76 0.41 -38.65
C ASP A 60 5.42 1.64 -37.80
N ASP A 61 6.05 1.74 -36.62
CA ASP A 61 5.82 2.82 -35.66
C ASP A 61 5.99 4.22 -36.29
N ASP A 62 6.88 4.33 -37.27
CA ASP A 62 7.24 5.57 -37.94
C ASP A 62 6.20 6.00 -38.98
N THR A 63 5.49 5.04 -39.59
CA THR A 63 4.34 5.26 -40.47
C THR A 63 3.10 5.66 -39.67
N VAL A 64 2.81 4.96 -38.56
CA VAL A 64 1.69 5.34 -37.65
C VAL A 64 1.89 6.77 -37.15
N ARG A 65 3.12 7.11 -36.78
CA ARG A 65 3.50 8.45 -36.36
C ARG A 65 3.21 9.49 -37.44
N ARG A 66 3.77 9.35 -38.65
CA ARG A 66 3.60 10.35 -39.73
C ARG A 66 2.12 10.55 -40.07
N LEU A 67 1.38 9.47 -40.20
CA LEU A 67 -0.07 9.47 -40.43
C LEU A 67 -0.84 10.33 -39.41
N LEU A 68 -0.47 10.29 -38.13
CA LEU A 68 -1.11 11.07 -37.07
C LEU A 68 -0.53 12.48 -36.90
N GLU A 69 0.67 12.75 -37.41
CA GLU A 69 1.34 14.06 -37.36
C GLU A 69 1.01 14.95 -38.57
N ASP A 70 0.69 14.32 -39.71
CA ASP A 70 0.25 14.97 -40.94
C ASP A 70 -1.28 15.24 -40.96
N ASP A 71 -2.02 14.75 -39.97
CA ASP A 71 -3.48 14.92 -39.84
C ASP A 71 -3.83 16.20 -39.02
N PRO A 72 -4.50 17.21 -39.63
CA PRO A 72 -4.77 18.48 -38.97
C PRO A 72 -5.83 18.42 -37.86
N GLU A 73 -6.61 17.34 -37.76
CA GLU A 73 -7.60 17.13 -36.70
C GLU A 73 -7.05 16.29 -35.53
N VAL A 74 -5.76 15.94 -35.56
CA VAL A 74 -5.06 15.18 -34.53
C VAL A 74 -3.92 15.99 -33.92
N ARG A 75 -3.99 16.24 -32.60
CA ARG A 75 -2.87 16.83 -31.85
C ARG A 75 -2.09 15.74 -31.12
N VAL A 76 -0.99 15.28 -31.71
CA VAL A 76 -0.04 14.39 -31.02
C VAL A 76 0.55 15.11 -29.81
N LEU A 77 0.49 14.46 -28.63
CA LEU A 77 1.00 14.97 -27.36
C LEU A 77 2.39 14.43 -27.03
N ARG A 78 2.55 13.10 -27.10
CA ARG A 78 3.82 12.39 -26.87
C ARG A 78 3.79 10.99 -27.49
N ARG A 79 4.94 10.31 -27.47
CA ARG A 79 5.11 8.95 -27.98
C ARG A 79 5.75 8.09 -26.90
N VAL A 80 5.12 6.98 -26.53
CA VAL A 80 5.73 5.92 -25.71
C VAL A 80 6.40 4.93 -26.65
N ARG A 81 7.66 4.58 -26.37
CA ARG A 81 8.47 3.77 -27.28
C ARG A 81 7.91 2.35 -27.40
N GLY A 82 7.97 1.82 -28.61
CA GLY A 82 7.80 0.40 -28.86
C GLY A 82 9.05 -0.37 -28.44
N ARG A 83 8.89 -1.66 -28.18
CA ARG A 83 9.97 -2.60 -27.90
C ARG A 83 9.82 -3.79 -28.82
N ALA A 84 10.78 -3.97 -29.74
CA ALA A 84 10.83 -5.16 -30.58
C ALA A 84 10.89 -6.43 -29.73
N ALA A 85 10.35 -7.53 -30.24
CA ALA A 85 10.56 -8.85 -29.64
C ALA A 85 12.07 -9.14 -29.56
N GLY A 86 12.51 -9.74 -28.45
CA GLY A 86 13.93 -10.07 -28.25
C GLY A 86 14.43 -11.18 -29.19
N ASN A 87 15.71 -11.55 -29.03
CA ASN A 87 16.25 -12.77 -29.63
C ASN A 87 15.32 -13.97 -29.33
N PRO A 88 15.04 -14.91 -30.25
CA PRO A 88 14.03 -15.96 -30.05
C PRO A 88 14.22 -16.81 -28.78
N GLU A 89 15.46 -16.91 -28.29
CA GLU A 89 15.82 -17.60 -27.03
C GLU A 89 15.30 -16.90 -25.76
N ALA A 90 14.96 -15.61 -25.82
CA ALA A 90 14.59 -14.81 -24.65
C ALA A 90 13.08 -14.66 -24.43
N ALA A 91 12.24 -15.10 -25.37
CA ALA A 91 10.78 -15.22 -25.28
C ALA A 91 9.94 -13.98 -24.81
N VAL A 92 10.54 -12.80 -24.61
CA VAL A 92 9.79 -11.58 -24.28
C VAL A 92 9.00 -11.09 -25.51
N PRO A 93 7.66 -10.98 -25.45
CA PRO A 93 6.86 -10.50 -26.56
C PRO A 93 7.18 -9.03 -26.86
N GLY A 94 7.10 -8.67 -28.15
CA GLY A 94 7.20 -7.28 -28.57
C GLY A 94 6.00 -6.46 -28.09
N PHE A 95 6.19 -5.14 -27.98
CA PHE A 95 5.16 -4.17 -27.67
C PHE A 95 5.20 -3.04 -28.70
N PRO A 96 4.08 -2.67 -29.34
CA PRO A 96 4.07 -1.64 -30.37
C PRO A 96 4.37 -0.25 -29.78
N ALA A 97 4.86 0.70 -30.57
CA ALA A 97 4.89 2.08 -30.10
C ALA A 97 3.46 2.60 -29.91
N VAL A 98 3.29 3.47 -28.90
CA VAL A 98 2.00 4.09 -28.59
C VAL A 98 2.13 5.59 -28.80
N VAL A 99 1.41 6.09 -29.80
CA VAL A 99 1.23 7.54 -30.00
C VAL A 99 0.08 7.99 -29.11
N VAL A 100 0.33 9.00 -28.28
CA VAL A 100 -0.67 9.60 -27.39
C VAL A 100 -1.12 10.92 -28.03
N ALA A 101 -2.39 11.02 -28.40
CA ALA A 101 -2.92 12.15 -29.17
C ALA A 101 -4.28 12.63 -28.67
N GLU A 102 -4.61 13.89 -28.94
CA GLU A 102 -5.94 14.48 -28.72
C GLU A 102 -6.67 14.70 -30.05
N THR A 103 -7.92 14.26 -30.11
CA THR A 103 -8.82 14.48 -31.27
C THR A 103 -10.28 14.28 -30.85
N THR A 104 -11.24 14.49 -31.76
CA THR A 104 -12.68 14.30 -31.53
C THR A 104 -13.07 12.81 -31.59
N PRO A 105 -14.12 12.36 -30.86
CA PRO A 105 -14.66 11.01 -31.02
C PRO A 105 -15.02 10.65 -32.47
N GLU A 106 -15.58 11.62 -33.20
CA GLU A 106 -16.08 11.49 -34.56
C GLU A 106 -14.93 11.26 -35.54
N HIS A 107 -13.80 11.97 -35.35
CA HIS A 107 -12.59 11.76 -36.16
C HIS A 107 -11.92 10.42 -35.88
N VAL A 108 -11.91 9.94 -34.63
CA VAL A 108 -11.44 8.57 -34.32
C VAL A 108 -12.26 7.50 -35.04
N GLU A 109 -13.56 7.71 -35.25
CA GLU A 109 -14.37 6.80 -36.06
C GLU A 109 -14.05 6.88 -37.55
N ALA A 110 -13.69 8.06 -38.07
CA ALA A 110 -13.19 8.19 -39.44
C ALA A 110 -11.84 7.46 -39.62
N LEU A 111 -10.87 7.74 -38.74
CA LEU A 111 -9.56 7.10 -38.73
C LEU A 111 -9.62 5.58 -38.59
N ARG A 112 -10.50 5.04 -37.73
CA ARG A 112 -10.72 3.58 -37.63
C ARG A 112 -11.28 2.94 -38.90
N ARG A 113 -12.14 3.66 -39.65
CA ARG A 113 -12.66 3.17 -40.94
C ARG A 113 -11.60 3.21 -42.03
N GLN A 114 -10.72 4.21 -42.01
CA GLN A 114 -9.64 4.40 -42.97
C GLN A 114 -8.43 3.49 -42.70
N TYR A 115 -8.14 3.20 -41.43
CA TYR A 115 -6.96 2.48 -40.97
C TYR A 115 -7.35 1.36 -39.98
N PRO A 116 -8.03 0.29 -40.43
CA PRO A 116 -8.51 -0.80 -39.56
C PRO A 116 -7.41 -1.59 -38.82
N GLN A 117 -6.15 -1.45 -39.22
CA GLN A 117 -4.98 -2.02 -38.55
C GLN A 117 -4.46 -1.17 -37.37
N LEU A 118 -4.96 0.06 -37.20
CA LEU A 118 -4.67 0.91 -36.06
C LEU A 118 -5.70 0.72 -34.96
N HIS A 119 -5.20 0.40 -33.76
CA HIS A 119 -6.01 0.38 -32.55
C HIS A 119 -6.02 1.75 -31.91
N PHE A 120 -7.22 2.24 -31.59
CA PHE A 120 -7.45 3.49 -30.88
C PHE A 120 -8.21 3.18 -29.59
N GLU A 121 -7.65 3.52 -28.43
CA GLU A 121 -8.34 3.43 -27.15
C GLU A 121 -8.24 4.74 -26.37
N ARG A 122 -9.20 4.98 -25.46
CA ARG A 122 -9.20 6.21 -24.67
C ARG A 122 -8.12 6.15 -23.59
N ASP A 123 -7.31 7.19 -23.51
CA ASP A 123 -6.31 7.32 -22.46
C ASP A 123 -6.96 7.84 -21.16
N ARG A 124 -7.51 6.91 -20.39
CA ARG A 124 -8.32 7.20 -19.20
C ARG A 124 -7.45 7.46 -17.98
N LEU A 125 -8.01 8.24 -17.06
CA LEU A 125 -7.42 8.46 -15.74
C LEU A 125 -7.40 7.17 -14.93
N LEU A 126 -6.32 7.02 -14.17
CA LEU A 126 -6.17 6.09 -13.06
C LEU A 126 -6.53 6.81 -11.75
N THR A 127 -6.85 6.03 -10.72
CA THR A 127 -7.13 6.55 -9.37
C THR A 127 -6.47 5.67 -8.32
N TYR A 128 -5.73 6.27 -7.39
CA TYR A 128 -5.24 5.61 -6.16
C TYR A 128 -6.24 5.80 -5.01
N SER A 129 -6.84 7.00 -4.91
CA SER A 129 -8.02 7.28 -4.10
C SER A 129 -9.28 7.31 -4.99
N GLU A 130 -10.13 6.29 -4.88
CA GLU A 130 -11.53 6.50 -5.24
C GLU A 130 -12.16 7.32 -4.11
N VAL A 131 -12.56 8.55 -4.42
CA VAL A 131 -13.42 9.36 -3.53
C VAL A 131 -14.57 8.47 -3.08
N PRO A 132 -14.82 8.29 -1.76
CA PRO A 132 -15.87 7.41 -1.29
C PRO A 132 -17.18 7.77 -1.96
N ARG A 133 -17.65 6.92 -2.87
CA ARG A 133 -19.02 7.04 -3.33
C ARG A 133 -19.88 6.81 -2.10
N PRO A 134 -20.80 7.73 -1.75
CA PRO A 134 -21.71 7.46 -0.64
C PRO A 134 -22.38 6.11 -0.91
N PRO A 135 -22.45 5.22 0.10
CA PRO A 135 -22.83 3.84 -0.10
C PRO A 135 -24.15 3.76 -0.86
N ARG A 136 -24.28 2.76 -1.76
CA ARG A 136 -25.52 2.47 -2.49
C ARG A 136 -26.61 1.92 -1.57
N ARG A 137 -26.93 2.62 -0.48
CA ARG A 137 -28.26 2.55 0.13
C ARG A 137 -29.27 2.91 -0.96
N ARG A 138 -30.42 2.23 -0.97
CA ARG A 138 -31.53 2.59 -1.87
C ARG A 138 -31.81 4.08 -1.69
N ARG A 139 -31.54 4.88 -2.73
CA ARG A 139 -31.94 6.29 -2.74
C ARG A 139 -33.45 6.33 -2.45
N PRO A 140 -33.90 7.04 -1.40
CA PRO A 140 -35.23 7.63 -1.45
C PRO A 140 -35.33 8.45 -2.75
N ALA A 141 -36.54 8.64 -3.28
CA ALA A 141 -36.73 9.53 -4.44
C ALA A 141 -36.00 10.87 -4.17
N PRO A 142 -35.37 11.49 -5.18
CA PRO A 142 -34.53 12.67 -4.97
C PRO A 142 -35.32 13.74 -4.23
N VAL A 143 -35.00 13.91 -2.95
CA VAL A 143 -35.58 14.96 -2.14
C VAL A 143 -35.03 16.26 -2.71
N VAL A 144 -35.88 16.98 -3.43
CA VAL A 144 -35.61 18.36 -3.79
C VAL A 144 -35.63 19.13 -2.48
N ALA A 145 -34.44 19.29 -1.88
CA ALA A 145 -34.28 20.13 -0.71
C ALA A 145 -34.81 21.54 -1.07
N PRO A 146 -35.66 22.15 -0.21
CA PRO A 146 -36.16 23.48 -0.49
C PRO A 146 -34.98 24.45 -0.63
N PRO A 147 -34.92 25.27 -1.70
CA PRO A 147 -33.80 26.18 -1.92
C PRO A 147 -33.70 27.16 -0.74
N GLY A 148 -32.53 27.21 -0.10
CA GLY A 148 -32.22 28.14 0.99
C GLY A 148 -31.94 27.50 2.37
N LEU A 149 -32.08 26.17 2.53
CA LEU A 149 -31.62 25.51 3.75
C LEU A 149 -30.13 25.16 3.63
N GLU A 150 -29.26 25.94 4.28
CA GLU A 150 -27.82 25.67 4.39
C GLU A 150 -27.41 25.65 5.86
N SER A 151 -26.80 24.55 6.31
CA SER A 151 -26.18 24.48 7.64
C SER A 151 -24.68 24.64 7.51
N THR A 152 -24.11 25.62 8.22
CA THR A 152 -22.65 25.85 8.24
C THR A 152 -22.08 25.47 9.60
N PHE A 153 -21.05 24.64 9.59
CA PHE A 153 -20.39 24.10 10.79
C PHE A 153 -18.94 24.58 10.83
N ALA A 154 -18.57 25.30 11.89
CA ALA A 154 -17.17 25.57 12.20
C ALA A 154 -16.60 24.37 12.99
N VAL A 155 -15.54 23.75 12.49
CA VAL A 155 -14.82 22.65 13.16
C VAL A 155 -13.44 23.15 13.58
N LEU A 156 -13.10 23.00 14.85
CA LEU A 156 -11.80 23.35 15.41
C LEU A 156 -11.05 22.05 15.74
N VAL A 157 -9.92 21.82 15.07
CA VAL A 157 -9.06 20.67 15.30
C VAL A 157 -7.79 21.11 16.01
N ARG A 158 -7.55 20.57 17.20
CA ARG A 158 -6.37 20.85 18.03
C ARG A 158 -5.98 19.59 18.81
N ASP A 159 -4.78 19.54 19.37
CA ASP A 159 -4.38 18.45 20.26
C ASP A 159 -4.81 18.70 21.72
N ALA A 160 -4.58 17.73 22.60
CA ALA A 160 -4.94 17.81 24.02
C ALA A 160 -4.24 18.96 24.77
N ASP A 161 -3.09 19.44 24.28
CA ASP A 161 -2.37 20.61 24.81
C ASP A 161 -2.96 21.93 24.28
N GLY A 162 -3.95 21.86 23.39
CA GLY A 162 -4.65 22.99 22.79
C GLY A 162 -3.99 23.54 21.52
N THR A 163 -2.95 22.89 20.99
CA THR A 163 -2.22 23.33 19.79
C THR A 163 -3.05 23.05 18.54
N PRO A 164 -3.31 24.04 17.66
CA PRO A 164 -4.12 23.82 16.46
C PRO A 164 -3.43 22.90 15.43
N LEU A 165 -4.21 22.05 14.75
CA LEU A 165 -3.73 21.18 13.68
C LEU A 165 -4.11 21.76 12.30
N PRO A 166 -3.18 22.41 11.58
CA PRO A 166 -3.41 22.87 10.20
C PRO A 166 -3.36 21.73 9.19
N GLY A 167 -4.06 21.88 8.07
CA GLY A 167 -4.03 20.91 6.97
C GLY A 167 -4.78 19.59 7.24
N ALA A 168 -5.51 19.48 8.36
CA ALA A 168 -6.38 18.34 8.64
C ALA A 168 -7.62 18.41 7.72
N SER A 169 -7.97 17.31 7.06
CA SER A 169 -9.19 17.26 6.26
C SER A 169 -10.39 16.97 7.15
N VAL A 170 -11.44 17.77 6.98
CA VAL A 170 -12.71 17.66 7.69
C VAL A 170 -13.79 17.29 6.68
N LEU A 171 -14.46 16.16 6.89
CA LEU A 171 -15.53 15.63 6.06
C LEU A 171 -16.81 15.51 6.88
N VAL A 172 -17.88 16.17 6.45
CA VAL A 172 -19.21 16.09 7.06
C VAL A 172 -20.14 15.36 6.10
N THR A 173 -20.86 14.37 6.60
CA THR A 173 -21.75 13.51 5.81
C THR A 173 -23.19 13.62 6.33
N GLY A 174 -24.14 13.88 5.45
CA GLY A 174 -25.57 13.89 5.73
C GLY A 174 -26.33 12.92 4.81
N HIS A 175 -27.61 13.20 4.55
CA HIS A 175 -28.42 12.38 3.63
C HIS A 175 -28.20 12.70 2.14
N GLY A 176 -27.75 13.91 1.83
CA GLY A 176 -27.44 14.43 0.51
C GLY A 176 -25.96 14.32 0.14
N TRP A 177 -25.36 15.43 -0.29
CA TRP A 177 -23.95 15.48 -0.68
C TRP A 177 -23.05 15.75 0.52
N PRO A 178 -21.89 15.08 0.64
CA PRO A 178 -20.93 15.38 1.70
C PRO A 178 -20.27 16.75 1.47
N GLY A 179 -20.04 17.47 2.56
CA GLY A 179 -19.25 18.71 2.59
C GLY A 179 -17.85 18.42 3.11
N GLN A 180 -16.84 19.07 2.52
CA GLN A 180 -15.44 18.88 2.91
C GLN A 180 -14.73 20.23 3.01
N ALA A 181 -13.83 20.34 3.99
CA ALA A 181 -12.91 21.45 4.13
C ALA A 181 -11.53 20.95 4.63
N VAL A 182 -10.58 21.87 4.73
CA VAL A 182 -9.24 21.65 5.29
C VAL A 182 -8.97 22.74 6.32
N THR A 183 -8.35 22.40 7.44
CA THR A 183 -8.09 23.36 8.52
C THR A 183 -7.01 24.39 8.16
N GLY A 184 -7.25 25.64 8.54
CA GLY A 184 -6.28 26.74 8.46
C GLY A 184 -5.18 26.66 9.52
N ALA A 185 -4.31 27.68 9.56
CA ALA A 185 -3.22 27.79 10.54
C ALA A 185 -3.69 27.84 12.00
N ASP A 186 -4.95 28.23 12.22
CA ASP A 186 -5.67 28.28 13.49
C ASP A 186 -6.40 26.97 13.84
N GLY A 187 -6.22 25.91 13.04
CA GLY A 187 -6.89 24.62 13.21
C GLY A 187 -8.37 24.63 12.83
N ARG A 188 -8.88 25.72 12.22
CA ARG A 188 -10.31 25.89 11.92
C ARG A 188 -10.62 25.52 10.48
N ALA A 189 -11.72 24.79 10.28
CA ALA A 189 -12.31 24.50 8.99
C ALA A 189 -13.81 24.85 9.04
N VAL A 190 -14.34 25.41 7.95
CA VAL A 190 -15.77 25.74 7.83
C VAL A 190 -16.37 24.86 6.74
N VAL A 191 -17.38 24.06 7.09
CA VAL A 191 -18.09 23.16 6.17
C VAL A 191 -19.54 23.61 6.05
N THR A 192 -19.97 23.92 4.83
CA THR A 192 -21.37 24.26 4.52
C THR A 192 -22.06 23.07 3.85
N MET A 193 -23.18 22.65 4.41
CA MET A 193 -24.00 21.52 3.95
C MET A 193 -25.31 22.05 3.35
N ALA A 194 -25.48 21.90 2.04
CA ALA A 194 -26.68 22.33 1.33
C ALA A 194 -27.81 21.29 1.46
N GLY A 195 -28.97 21.71 1.95
CA GLY A 195 -30.15 20.87 2.16
C GLY A 195 -30.17 20.05 3.46
N GLU A 196 -29.21 20.28 4.37
CA GLU A 196 -29.06 19.53 5.63
C GLU A 196 -29.35 20.41 6.85
N THR A 197 -29.77 19.77 7.96
CA THR A 197 -29.82 20.34 9.31
C THR A 197 -28.76 19.67 10.20
N PRO A 198 -28.46 20.19 11.41
CA PRO A 198 -27.63 19.48 12.38
C PRO A 198 -28.11 18.04 12.66
N ASP A 199 -29.43 17.83 12.76
CA ASP A 199 -30.03 16.53 13.06
C ASP A 199 -29.95 15.52 11.90
N SER A 200 -29.74 15.98 10.66
CA SER A 200 -29.59 15.12 9.48
C SER A 200 -28.14 14.71 9.19
N ILE A 201 -27.17 15.23 9.96
CA ILE A 201 -25.76 14.83 9.84
C ILE A 201 -25.58 13.41 10.38
N THR A 202 -25.09 12.53 9.51
CA THR A 202 -24.87 11.11 9.80
C THR A 202 -23.45 10.81 10.29
N GLY A 203 -22.47 11.66 10.00
CA GLY A 203 -21.09 11.44 10.45
C GLY A 203 -20.16 12.62 10.20
N LEU A 204 -19.22 12.82 11.12
CA LEU A 204 -18.07 13.72 11.00
C LEU A 204 -16.79 12.86 10.98
N THR A 205 -15.92 13.09 10.00
CA THR A 205 -14.59 12.47 9.93
C THR A 205 -13.53 13.55 9.85
N VAL A 206 -12.52 13.48 10.71
CA VAL A 206 -11.35 14.36 10.70
C VAL A 206 -10.10 13.52 10.47
N ARG A 207 -9.33 13.86 9.43
CA ARG A 207 -8.07 13.19 9.08
C ARG A 207 -6.92 14.21 9.17
N PRO A 208 -6.18 14.24 10.29
CA PRO A 208 -4.91 14.96 10.40
C PRO A 208 -3.94 14.58 9.28
N ARG A 209 -3.06 15.51 8.88
CA ARG A 209 -2.08 15.26 7.81
C ARG A 209 -1.05 14.19 8.21
N SER A 210 -0.63 14.19 9.47
CA SER A 210 0.41 13.33 10.04
C SER A 210 0.45 13.50 11.56
N GLY A 211 1.03 12.54 12.29
CA GLY A 211 1.35 12.63 13.73
C GLY A 211 0.20 12.24 14.68
N TYR A 212 -1.01 12.06 14.16
CA TYR A 212 -2.20 11.75 14.95
C TYR A 212 -3.07 10.69 14.27
N TRP A 213 -3.89 10.02 15.06
CA TRP A 213 -4.97 9.17 14.57
C TRP A 213 -6.07 9.99 13.87
N SER A 214 -6.74 9.37 12.91
CA SER A 214 -7.98 9.92 12.35
C SER A 214 -9.12 9.80 13.37
N VAL A 215 -10.08 10.72 13.38
CA VAL A 215 -11.26 10.70 14.26
C VAL A 215 -12.52 10.50 13.43
N HIS A 216 -13.45 9.68 13.90
CA HIS A 216 -14.79 9.58 13.35
C HIS A 216 -15.84 9.62 14.45
N VAL A 217 -16.88 10.42 14.24
CA VAL A 217 -18.04 10.53 15.12
C VAL A 217 -19.28 10.19 14.30
N GLU A 218 -19.91 9.07 14.60
CA GLU A 218 -21.22 8.71 14.05
C GLU A 218 -22.30 9.64 14.65
N ARG A 219 -23.20 10.15 13.81
CA ARG A 219 -24.33 11.03 14.17
C ARG A 219 -23.94 12.17 15.16
N PRO A 220 -22.97 13.02 14.79
CA PRO A 220 -22.41 14.03 15.67
C PRO A 220 -23.41 15.14 16.01
N ALA A 221 -23.46 15.56 17.27
CA ALA A 221 -24.27 16.70 17.73
C ALA A 221 -23.62 18.04 17.38
N LEU A 222 -23.56 18.37 16.08
CA LEU A 222 -22.89 19.58 15.58
C LEU A 222 -23.69 20.85 15.87
N SER A 223 -22.99 21.94 16.18
CA SER A 223 -23.54 23.28 16.32
C SER A 223 -23.21 24.16 15.11
N THR A 224 -24.16 25.02 14.75
CA THR A 224 -23.99 26.09 13.75
C THR A 224 -23.64 27.44 14.37
N THR A 225 -23.60 27.55 15.70
CA THR A 225 -23.40 28.83 16.44
C THR A 225 -22.13 28.88 17.28
N ARG A 226 -21.43 27.76 17.45
CA ARG A 226 -20.13 27.65 18.13
C ARG A 226 -19.23 26.66 17.41
N ASP A 227 -17.96 26.65 17.78
CA ASP A 227 -16.99 25.68 17.29
C ASP A 227 -17.35 24.25 17.71
N ASN A 228 -17.19 23.32 16.77
CA ASN A 228 -17.24 21.90 16.98
C ASN A 228 -15.80 21.42 17.19
N LEU A 229 -15.41 21.27 18.44
CA LEU A 229 -14.08 20.85 18.85
C LEU A 229 -13.85 19.37 18.54
N VAL A 230 -12.71 19.05 17.92
CA VAL A 230 -12.21 17.69 17.71
C VAL A 230 -10.77 17.63 18.19
N GLU A 231 -10.47 16.66 19.05
CA GLU A 231 -9.15 16.47 19.67
C GLU A 231 -8.59 15.08 19.30
N PRO A 232 -7.80 14.96 18.21
CA PRO A 232 -7.20 13.70 17.78
C PRO A 232 -6.08 13.23 18.71
N VAL A 233 -6.01 11.92 18.95
CA VAL A 233 -4.96 11.26 19.76
C VAL A 233 -3.63 11.26 18.99
N ARG A 234 -2.51 11.64 19.65
CA ARG A 234 -1.17 11.58 19.03
C ARG A 234 -0.74 10.12 18.81
N LEU A 235 -0.01 9.84 17.74
CA LEU A 235 0.54 8.50 17.49
C LEU A 235 1.51 8.07 18.62
N ALA A 236 2.27 9.01 19.19
CA ALA A 236 3.18 8.78 20.31
C ALA A 236 2.51 8.32 21.62
N GLU A 237 1.20 8.59 21.79
CA GLU A 237 0.43 8.10 22.95
C GLU A 237 0.06 6.62 22.80
N THR A 238 -0.05 6.12 21.56
CA THR A 238 -0.32 4.70 21.26
C THR A 238 0.97 3.90 21.11
N PHE A 239 2.00 4.50 20.50
CA PHE A 239 3.28 3.88 20.23
C PHE A 239 4.34 4.50 21.16
N GLY A 240 4.55 3.90 22.33
CA GLY A 240 5.41 4.45 23.38
C GLY A 240 6.86 4.72 22.94
N GLY A 241 7.21 6.01 22.85
CA GLY A 241 8.53 6.49 22.41
C GLY A 241 8.64 6.77 20.91
N PHE A 242 7.58 6.57 20.12
CA PHE A 242 7.54 6.88 18.70
C PHE A 242 7.48 8.40 18.45
N PRO A 243 8.17 8.94 17.41
CA PRO A 243 8.96 8.25 16.40
C PRO A 243 10.42 7.99 16.80
N ASP A 244 10.93 8.51 17.92
CA ASP A 244 12.34 8.38 18.32
C ASP A 244 12.76 6.93 18.60
N ARG A 245 11.80 6.06 18.90
CA ARG A 245 11.93 4.60 18.98
C ARG A 245 11.21 3.93 17.81
N GLN A 246 11.92 3.08 17.09
CA GLN A 246 11.37 2.30 15.99
C GLN A 246 10.28 1.32 16.46
N VAL A 247 9.26 1.16 15.62
CA VAL A 247 8.18 0.19 15.83
C VAL A 247 7.95 -0.69 14.61
N PHE A 248 7.61 -1.95 14.85
CA PHE A 248 6.90 -2.77 13.87
C PHE A 248 5.42 -2.44 13.96
N GLY A 249 4.80 -2.08 12.83
CA GLY A 249 3.35 -1.95 12.75
C GLY A 249 2.64 -3.30 12.89
N TRP A 250 1.34 -3.27 13.18
CA TRP A 250 0.53 -4.49 13.33
C TRP A 250 0.59 -5.37 12.07
N GLY A 251 0.73 -4.76 10.89
CA GLY A 251 0.78 -5.48 9.62
C GLY A 251 2.05 -6.31 9.44
N GLN A 252 3.21 -5.73 9.77
CA GLN A 252 4.48 -6.45 9.85
C GLN A 252 4.36 -7.65 10.81
N GLN A 253 3.77 -7.45 11.99
CA GLN A 253 3.59 -8.50 13.02
C GLN A 253 2.62 -9.61 12.57
N ALA A 254 1.48 -9.24 11.98
CA ALA A 254 0.48 -10.19 11.47
C ALA A 254 1.08 -11.10 10.39
N MET A 255 1.94 -10.55 9.53
CA MET A 255 2.67 -11.31 8.50
C MET A 255 3.95 -11.98 9.02
N ASN A 256 4.26 -11.87 10.33
CA ASN A 256 5.43 -12.44 11.01
C ASN A 256 6.79 -11.93 10.45
N LEU A 257 6.85 -10.68 9.99
CA LEU A 257 8.11 -10.02 9.59
C LEU A 257 9.02 -9.77 10.80
N ASP A 258 8.43 -9.37 11.93
CA ASP A 258 9.07 -9.11 13.23
C ASP A 258 9.84 -10.31 13.80
N ARG A 259 9.60 -11.51 13.25
CA ARG A 259 10.21 -12.78 13.65
C ARG A 259 11.26 -13.30 12.68
N LEU A 260 11.52 -12.60 11.57
CA LEU A 260 12.60 -12.97 10.66
C LEU A 260 13.97 -12.65 11.29
N PRO A 261 15.01 -13.46 11.01
CA PRO A 261 16.39 -13.09 11.32
C PRO A 261 16.76 -11.76 10.66
N PRO A 262 17.54 -10.88 11.33
CA PRO A 262 17.88 -9.56 10.83
C PRO A 262 18.74 -9.58 9.56
N THR A 263 19.18 -10.76 9.10
CA THR A 263 19.93 -11.00 7.84
C THR A 263 19.02 -11.11 6.61
N LEU A 264 17.70 -11.35 6.78
CA LEU A 264 16.77 -11.52 5.66
C LEU A 264 16.19 -10.17 5.21
N ARG A 265 16.98 -9.36 4.49
CA ARG A 265 16.69 -7.91 4.26
C ARG A 265 16.32 -7.48 2.83
N GLY A 266 16.30 -8.39 1.85
CA GLY A 266 15.94 -8.08 0.46
C GLY A 266 17.06 -7.54 -0.45
N ALA A 267 18.32 -7.60 -0.02
CA ALA A 267 19.47 -7.10 -0.79
C ALA A 267 19.55 -7.67 -2.22
N GLY A 268 19.87 -6.80 -3.19
CA GLY A 268 20.04 -7.17 -4.60
C GLY A 268 18.75 -7.29 -5.41
N VAL A 269 17.58 -7.06 -4.80
CA VAL A 269 16.28 -7.03 -5.48
C VAL A 269 15.86 -5.59 -5.76
N ARG A 270 15.29 -5.34 -6.96
CA ARG A 270 14.75 -4.04 -7.37
C ARG A 270 13.24 -4.00 -7.27
N ILE A 271 12.70 -2.95 -6.67
CA ILE A 271 11.25 -2.76 -6.53
C ILE A 271 10.89 -1.40 -7.11
N ALA A 272 9.85 -1.31 -7.94
CA ALA A 272 9.30 -0.03 -8.38
C ALA A 272 7.92 0.23 -7.76
N ILE A 273 7.65 1.51 -7.49
CA ILE A 273 6.39 1.98 -6.92
C ILE A 273 5.81 2.97 -7.94
N VAL A 274 4.70 2.60 -8.58
CA VAL A 274 4.04 3.44 -9.59
C VAL A 274 2.91 4.22 -8.92
N ASP A 275 3.20 5.45 -8.52
CA ASP A 275 2.40 6.19 -7.53
C ASP A 275 2.62 7.73 -7.63
N SER A 276 2.59 8.48 -6.53
CA SER A 276 2.75 9.95 -6.47
C SER A 276 4.19 10.47 -6.30
N GLY A 277 5.18 9.58 -6.33
CA GLY A 277 6.58 9.88 -6.00
C GLY A 277 6.97 9.36 -4.61
N ALA A 278 8.15 9.74 -4.13
CA ALA A 278 8.58 9.43 -2.76
C ALA A 278 9.51 10.53 -2.22
N ASP A 279 9.24 11.09 -1.04
CA ASP A 279 10.10 12.11 -0.44
C ASP A 279 11.35 11.49 0.19
N VAL A 280 12.44 11.43 -0.59
CA VAL A 280 13.72 10.85 -0.16
C VAL A 280 14.49 11.72 0.84
N ARG A 281 13.93 12.85 1.29
CA ARG A 281 14.44 13.62 2.43
C ARG A 281 14.02 12.98 3.75
N HIS A 282 12.91 12.23 3.76
CA HIS A 282 12.42 11.53 4.94
C HIS A 282 13.45 10.49 5.41
N PRO A 283 13.81 10.46 6.71
CA PRO A 283 14.60 9.41 7.36
C PRO A 283 14.49 8.00 6.77
N ASP A 284 13.31 7.40 6.87
CA ASP A 284 13.04 6.01 6.48
C ASP A 284 13.21 5.73 4.97
N LEU A 285 13.21 6.77 4.12
CA LEU A 285 13.28 6.64 2.65
C LEU A 285 14.63 7.05 2.07
N ARG A 286 15.39 7.86 2.79
CA ARG A 286 16.71 8.34 2.37
C ARG A 286 17.65 7.15 2.10
N GLU A 287 18.31 7.17 0.94
CA GLU A 287 19.20 6.10 0.45
C GLU A 287 18.53 4.74 0.14
N ARG A 288 17.22 4.58 0.41
CA ARG A 288 16.40 3.40 0.08
C ARG A 288 15.77 3.54 -1.31
N VAL A 289 15.12 4.68 -1.55
CA VAL A 289 14.64 5.06 -2.88
C VAL A 289 15.78 5.75 -3.62
N ARG A 290 16.33 5.08 -4.64
CA ARG A 290 17.60 5.46 -5.28
C ARG A 290 17.48 6.03 -6.69
N ALA A 291 16.37 5.74 -7.36
CA ALA A 291 16.11 6.17 -8.72
C ALA A 291 14.60 6.37 -8.93
N GLY A 292 14.23 6.91 -10.08
CA GLY A 292 12.83 7.05 -10.45
C GLY A 292 12.63 7.68 -11.82
N ILE A 293 11.38 8.01 -12.10
CA ILE A 293 10.96 8.77 -13.27
C ILE A 293 9.72 9.60 -12.88
N ASP A 294 9.67 10.85 -13.36
CA ASP A 294 8.50 11.71 -13.24
C ASP A 294 7.77 11.77 -14.58
N LEU A 295 6.53 11.27 -14.61
CA LEU A 295 5.65 11.29 -15.79
C LEU A 295 4.51 12.32 -15.65
N VAL A 296 4.47 13.06 -14.55
CA VAL A 296 3.52 14.16 -14.30
C VAL A 296 4.10 15.47 -14.82
N ASP A 297 5.27 15.83 -14.31
CA ASP A 297 5.93 17.11 -14.58
C ASP A 297 7.10 16.98 -15.57
N ALA A 298 7.53 15.74 -15.87
CA ALA A 298 8.69 15.40 -16.71
C ALA A 298 10.05 15.93 -16.20
N GLU A 299 10.11 16.32 -14.92
CA GLU A 299 11.33 16.79 -14.27
C GLU A 299 12.25 15.61 -13.88
N PRO A 300 13.55 15.60 -14.24
CA PRO A 300 14.44 14.44 -14.06
C PRO A 300 14.50 13.85 -12.64
N GLU A 301 14.38 14.71 -11.63
CA GLU A 301 14.41 14.36 -10.21
C GLU A 301 13.06 14.60 -9.51
N GLY A 302 12.00 14.94 -10.25
CA GLY A 302 10.69 15.32 -9.70
C GLY A 302 9.96 14.19 -8.97
N TRP A 303 10.36 12.93 -9.22
CA TRP A 303 9.93 11.73 -8.48
C TRP A 303 10.36 11.72 -7.01
N ARG A 304 11.35 12.55 -6.63
CA ARG A 304 11.87 12.69 -5.25
C ARG A 304 11.01 13.59 -4.35
N ALA A 305 9.92 14.12 -4.89
CA ALA A 305 8.95 14.91 -4.17
C ALA A 305 7.57 14.25 -4.27
N ASP A 306 6.85 14.19 -3.16
CA ASP A 306 5.55 13.56 -3.07
C ASP A 306 4.56 14.48 -2.35
N ALA A 307 3.93 15.39 -3.09
CA ALA A 307 2.94 16.30 -2.52
C ALA A 307 1.67 15.57 -2.04
N ALA A 308 1.41 14.35 -2.51
CA ALA A 308 0.24 13.56 -2.19
C ALA A 308 0.47 12.48 -1.11
N TYR A 309 1.70 12.40 -0.57
CA TYR A 309 2.20 11.55 0.53
C TYR A 309 2.00 10.02 0.39
N HIS A 310 1.21 9.57 -0.57
CA HIS A 310 0.74 8.19 -0.73
C HIS A 310 1.85 7.25 -1.23
N GLY A 311 2.65 7.70 -2.21
CA GLY A 311 3.80 6.92 -2.70
C GLY A 311 4.92 6.79 -1.65
N SER A 312 5.16 7.83 -0.85
CA SER A 312 6.08 7.79 0.30
C SER A 312 5.63 6.78 1.36
N HIS A 313 4.32 6.76 1.66
CA HIS A 313 3.71 5.82 2.60
C HIS A 313 3.90 4.37 2.12
N CYS A 314 3.60 4.09 0.84
CA CYS A 314 3.85 2.79 0.22
C CYS A 314 5.35 2.42 0.23
N ALA A 315 6.23 3.38 -0.02
CA ALA A 315 7.68 3.16 -0.05
C ALA A 315 8.25 2.76 1.30
N ALA A 316 7.81 3.36 2.40
CA ALA A 316 8.33 3.02 3.73
C ALA A 316 7.77 1.69 4.26
N VAL A 317 6.56 1.26 3.85
CA VAL A 317 6.10 -0.12 4.08
C VAL A 317 7.03 -1.14 3.40
N ILE A 318 7.52 -0.83 2.20
CA ILE A 318 8.43 -1.71 1.44
C ILE A 318 9.85 -1.67 2.02
N SER A 319 10.45 -0.49 2.18
CA SER A 319 11.90 -0.33 2.42
C SER A 319 12.24 0.67 3.53
N GLY A 320 11.31 0.97 4.45
CA GLY A 320 11.56 1.83 5.61
C GLY A 320 12.81 1.43 6.37
N ALA A 321 13.63 2.41 6.76
CA ALA A 321 14.94 2.18 7.34
C ALA A 321 14.88 1.39 8.66
N ASP A 322 15.99 0.76 9.00
CA ASP A 322 16.24 0.08 10.27
C ASP A 322 17.40 0.85 10.93
N ASP A 323 17.08 2.04 11.45
CA ASP A 323 18.02 2.98 12.07
C ASP A 323 17.63 3.36 13.51
N GLY A 324 16.72 2.59 14.12
CA GLY A 324 16.33 2.70 15.53
C GLY A 324 15.17 3.67 15.83
N ARG A 325 14.65 4.38 14.82
CA ARG A 325 13.49 5.28 14.87
C ARG A 325 12.43 4.92 13.82
N GLY A 326 11.29 5.61 13.82
CA GLY A 326 10.29 5.52 12.76
C GLY A 326 9.64 4.14 12.61
N ILE A 327 9.47 3.69 11.38
CA ILE A 327 9.01 2.34 11.06
C ILE A 327 10.07 1.55 10.29
N VAL A 328 9.96 0.23 10.31
CA VAL A 328 10.79 -0.66 9.49
C VAL A 328 9.98 -1.29 8.35
N GLY A 329 10.57 -1.28 7.15
CA GLY A 329 9.99 -1.90 5.96
C GLY A 329 10.28 -3.39 5.86
N PHE A 330 9.57 -4.08 4.95
CA PHE A 330 9.76 -5.51 4.69
C PHE A 330 11.14 -5.84 4.10
N ALA A 331 11.56 -5.13 3.07
CA ALA A 331 12.78 -5.37 2.30
C ALA A 331 13.70 -4.15 2.39
N VAL A 332 14.22 -3.90 3.61
CA VAL A 332 15.03 -2.74 3.98
C VAL A 332 16.25 -2.50 3.07
N GLU A 333 16.82 -3.55 2.47
CA GLU A 333 17.99 -3.49 1.57
C GLU A 333 17.67 -3.65 0.08
N ALA A 334 16.39 -3.69 -0.29
CA ALA A 334 15.99 -3.62 -1.69
C ALA A 334 16.26 -2.23 -2.28
N GLU A 335 16.58 -2.19 -3.59
CA GLU A 335 16.73 -0.96 -4.36
C GLU A 335 15.35 -0.49 -4.83
N VAL A 336 14.84 0.61 -4.26
CA VAL A 336 13.50 1.12 -4.61
C VAL A 336 13.57 2.21 -5.67
N HIS A 337 12.68 2.12 -6.65
CA HIS A 337 12.46 3.08 -7.72
C HIS A 337 11.09 3.76 -7.58
N ALA A 338 11.01 5.09 -7.61
CA ALA A 338 9.73 5.81 -7.61
C ALA A 338 9.32 6.23 -9.03
N CYS A 339 8.22 5.68 -9.54
CA CYS A 339 7.63 6.08 -10.81
C CYS A 339 6.43 7.00 -10.53
N LYS A 340 6.67 8.31 -10.52
CA LYS A 340 5.65 9.32 -10.23
C LYS A 340 4.73 9.49 -11.44
N ILE A 341 3.49 9.02 -11.31
CA ILE A 341 2.39 9.22 -12.26
C ILE A 341 1.24 10.05 -11.69
N PHE A 342 1.21 10.32 -10.37
CA PHE A 342 0.16 11.11 -9.74
C PHE A 342 0.69 12.45 -9.20
N PRO A 343 -0.14 13.53 -9.23
CA PRO A 343 -1.55 13.56 -9.63
C PRO A 343 -1.79 13.46 -11.15
N GLY A 344 -2.99 13.03 -11.56
CA GLY A 344 -3.45 13.10 -12.95
C GLY A 344 -3.11 11.93 -13.88
N GLY A 345 -2.44 10.89 -13.36
CA GLY A 345 -1.96 9.73 -14.12
C GLY A 345 -3.02 8.96 -14.91
N ARG A 346 -2.58 8.37 -16.02
CA ARG A 346 -3.39 7.71 -17.03
C ARG A 346 -2.82 6.37 -17.46
N PHE A 347 -3.57 5.65 -18.31
CA PHE A 347 -3.09 4.42 -18.93
C PHE A 347 -1.77 4.61 -19.69
N SER A 348 -1.59 5.71 -20.44
CA SER A 348 -0.31 5.97 -21.11
C SER A 348 0.87 6.16 -20.14
N ASP A 349 0.64 6.81 -19.00
CA ASP A 349 1.67 6.98 -17.95
C ASP A 349 2.01 5.63 -17.29
N LEU A 350 1.03 4.75 -17.09
CA LEU A 350 1.27 3.38 -16.60
C LEU A 350 2.01 2.51 -17.62
N VAL A 351 1.69 2.61 -18.92
CA VAL A 351 2.42 1.88 -19.97
C VAL A 351 3.90 2.30 -19.99
N GLU A 352 4.17 3.59 -19.82
CA GLU A 352 5.52 4.17 -19.82
C GLU A 352 6.29 3.87 -18.52
N ALA A 353 5.63 3.92 -17.35
CA ALA A 353 6.20 3.50 -16.07
C ALA A 353 6.57 2.01 -16.05
N LEU A 354 5.74 1.14 -16.63
CA LEU A 354 6.06 -0.28 -16.79
C LEU A 354 7.21 -0.51 -17.77
N ASP A 355 7.32 0.30 -18.84
CA ASP A 355 8.44 0.23 -19.77
C ASP A 355 9.77 0.57 -19.06
N TYR A 356 9.79 1.67 -18.28
CA TYR A 356 10.90 2.01 -17.38
C TYR A 356 11.25 0.86 -16.44
N CYS A 357 10.25 0.19 -15.83
CA CYS A 357 10.51 -0.95 -14.93
C CYS A 357 11.22 -2.11 -15.66
N VAL A 358 10.85 -2.41 -16.91
CA VAL A 358 11.51 -3.45 -17.71
C VAL A 358 12.92 -3.02 -18.14
N GLU A 359 13.12 -1.74 -18.52
CA GLU A 359 14.45 -1.19 -18.85
C GLU A 359 15.41 -1.22 -17.65
N GLN A 360 14.95 -0.79 -16.47
CA GLN A 360 15.73 -0.81 -15.22
C GLN A 360 15.87 -2.22 -14.60
N ARG A 361 15.28 -3.25 -15.23
CA ARG A 361 15.25 -4.64 -14.75
C ARG A 361 14.69 -4.77 -13.33
N VAL A 362 13.66 -4.00 -13.01
CA VAL A 362 12.91 -4.08 -11.74
C VAL A 362 12.36 -5.49 -11.55
N ASP A 363 12.44 -6.06 -10.36
CA ASP A 363 11.95 -7.42 -10.09
C ASP A 363 10.48 -7.45 -9.69
N VAL A 364 10.03 -6.46 -8.92
CA VAL A 364 8.65 -6.35 -8.39
C VAL A 364 8.13 -4.94 -8.62
N VAL A 365 6.90 -4.80 -9.08
CA VAL A 365 6.24 -3.49 -9.25
C VAL A 365 5.00 -3.44 -8.36
N ASN A 366 4.97 -2.48 -7.44
CA ASN A 366 3.79 -2.15 -6.65
C ASN A 366 2.89 -1.16 -7.43
N LEU A 367 1.67 -1.60 -7.75
CA LEU A 367 0.64 -0.81 -8.43
C LEU A 367 -0.51 -0.50 -7.46
N SER A 368 -0.36 0.58 -6.68
CA SER A 368 -1.40 1.10 -5.77
C SER A 368 -2.40 2.01 -6.51
N LEU A 369 -2.92 1.51 -7.64
CA LEU A 369 -3.73 2.26 -8.61
C LEU A 369 -4.83 1.38 -9.22
N ALA A 370 -5.90 2.02 -9.69
CA ALA A 370 -7.07 1.34 -10.21
C ALA A 370 -7.77 2.11 -11.36
N SER A 371 -8.56 1.37 -12.14
CA SER A 371 -9.57 1.91 -13.05
C SER A 371 -10.77 0.96 -13.18
N ARG A 372 -11.95 1.52 -13.46
CA ARG A 372 -13.18 0.76 -13.80
C ARG A 372 -13.28 0.43 -15.29
N HIS A 373 -12.18 0.57 -16.02
CA HIS A 373 -12.11 0.39 -17.46
C HIS A 373 -10.89 -0.47 -17.80
N HIS A 374 -11.11 -1.46 -18.66
CA HIS A 374 -10.04 -2.27 -19.22
C HIS A 374 -9.29 -1.51 -20.32
N SER A 375 -7.97 -1.72 -20.41
CA SER A 375 -7.09 -1.24 -21.48
C SER A 375 -6.31 -2.43 -22.05
N PRO A 376 -6.59 -2.85 -23.30
CA PRO A 376 -5.77 -3.81 -24.02
C PRO A 376 -4.27 -3.46 -24.06
N LEU A 377 -3.92 -2.18 -24.23
CA LEU A 377 -2.51 -1.76 -24.25
C LEU A 377 -1.82 -1.90 -22.88
N VAL A 378 -2.48 -1.52 -21.77
CA VAL A 378 -1.94 -1.76 -20.42
C VAL A 378 -1.84 -3.26 -20.13
N ALA A 379 -2.84 -4.06 -20.51
CA ALA A 379 -2.80 -5.52 -20.33
C ALA A 379 -1.63 -6.17 -21.10
N ALA A 380 -1.39 -5.75 -22.35
CA ALA A 380 -0.26 -6.21 -23.15
C ALA A 380 1.10 -5.76 -22.56
N LYS A 381 1.21 -4.55 -22.01
CA LYS A 381 2.43 -4.08 -21.34
C LYS A 381 2.70 -4.84 -20.03
N ILE A 382 1.67 -5.17 -19.26
CA ILE A 382 1.77 -6.00 -18.04
C ILE A 382 2.26 -7.41 -18.39
N GLU A 383 1.72 -8.05 -19.43
CA GLU A 383 2.19 -9.37 -19.85
C GLU A 383 3.63 -9.31 -20.42
N GLN A 384 4.01 -8.25 -21.15
CA GLN A 384 5.40 -8.02 -21.52
C GLN A 384 6.32 -7.89 -20.28
N ALA A 385 5.88 -7.17 -19.25
CA ALA A 385 6.64 -7.02 -18.01
C ALA A 385 6.81 -8.38 -17.29
N ARG A 386 5.73 -9.15 -17.14
CA ARG A 386 5.76 -10.52 -16.60
C ARG A 386 6.70 -11.43 -17.40
N ALA A 387 6.63 -11.39 -18.73
CA ALA A 387 7.52 -12.16 -19.61
C ALA A 387 8.99 -11.75 -19.49
N ALA A 388 9.30 -10.51 -19.09
CA ALA A 388 10.65 -10.03 -18.77
C ALA A 388 11.07 -10.29 -17.30
N GLY A 389 10.30 -11.11 -16.57
CA GLY A 389 10.57 -11.47 -15.18
C GLY A 389 10.20 -10.39 -14.16
N VAL A 390 9.36 -9.42 -14.52
CA VAL A 390 8.87 -8.34 -13.64
C VAL A 390 7.52 -8.73 -13.04
N ALA A 391 7.44 -8.84 -11.71
CA ALA A 391 6.23 -9.27 -11.00
C ALA A 391 5.36 -8.06 -10.60
N CYS A 392 4.15 -7.92 -11.16
CA CYS A 392 3.22 -6.86 -10.77
C CYS A 392 2.35 -7.29 -9.58
N VAL A 393 2.42 -6.55 -8.47
CA VAL A 393 1.58 -6.67 -7.28
C VAL A 393 0.59 -5.50 -7.27
N VAL A 394 -0.71 -5.77 -7.19
CA VAL A 394 -1.76 -4.80 -7.54
C VAL A 394 -2.81 -4.67 -6.45
N ALA A 395 -3.15 -3.43 -6.10
CA ALA A 395 -4.24 -3.14 -5.18
C ALA A 395 -5.61 -3.49 -5.81
N ALA A 396 -6.47 -4.23 -5.09
CA ALA A 396 -7.77 -4.66 -5.63
C ALA A 396 -8.78 -3.51 -5.90
N GLY A 397 -8.62 -2.37 -5.21
CA GLY A 397 -9.51 -1.21 -5.29
C GLY A 397 -10.31 -0.95 -4.00
N ASN A 398 -10.85 0.27 -3.89
CA ASN A 398 -11.32 0.87 -2.63
C ASN A 398 -12.80 1.34 -2.64
N ASP A 399 -13.69 0.77 -3.48
CA ASP A 399 -15.12 1.16 -3.52
C ASP A 399 -16.11 0.11 -2.98
N GLY A 400 -15.60 -1.00 -2.44
CA GLY A 400 -16.41 -2.13 -1.97
C GLY A 400 -17.16 -2.87 -3.07
N GLY A 401 -16.80 -2.65 -4.34
CA GLY A 401 -17.37 -3.29 -5.53
C GLY A 401 -16.53 -4.48 -6.05
N PRO A 402 -16.67 -4.83 -7.34
CA PRO A 402 -15.80 -5.79 -8.01
C PRO A 402 -14.34 -5.32 -8.05
N VAL A 403 -13.40 -6.25 -8.15
CA VAL A 403 -11.97 -5.97 -8.40
C VAL A 403 -11.80 -5.00 -9.57
N ALA A 404 -10.92 -4.01 -9.40
CA ALA A 404 -10.65 -3.00 -10.42
C ALA A 404 -9.48 -3.42 -11.33
N PHE A 405 -9.45 -2.87 -12.55
CA PHE A 405 -8.32 -3.05 -13.47
C PHE A 405 -7.12 -2.23 -12.97
N PRO A 406 -5.86 -2.74 -13.00
CA PRO A 406 -5.41 -3.97 -13.66
C PRO A 406 -5.48 -5.25 -12.80
N GLY A 407 -5.99 -5.21 -11.57
CA GLY A 407 -6.12 -6.37 -10.69
C GLY A 407 -7.06 -7.49 -11.19
N THR A 408 -7.81 -7.24 -12.28
CA THR A 408 -8.61 -8.25 -12.96
C THR A 408 -7.83 -9.09 -13.99
N LEU A 409 -6.52 -8.86 -14.16
CA LEU A 409 -5.68 -9.60 -15.10
C LEU A 409 -5.11 -10.87 -14.44
N PRO A 410 -5.07 -12.03 -15.13
CA PRO A 410 -4.56 -13.28 -14.56
C PRO A 410 -3.02 -13.33 -14.40
N GLY A 411 -2.30 -12.35 -14.97
CA GLY A 411 -0.83 -12.27 -14.92
C GLY A 411 -0.28 -11.36 -13.82
N VAL A 412 -1.11 -10.88 -12.90
CA VAL A 412 -0.69 -10.07 -11.74
C VAL A 412 -1.01 -10.79 -10.44
N LEU A 413 -0.49 -10.28 -9.32
CA LEU A 413 -0.87 -10.72 -7.97
C LEU A 413 -1.75 -9.66 -7.32
N THR A 414 -3.05 -9.94 -7.21
CA THR A 414 -4.03 -8.97 -6.73
C THR A 414 -4.27 -9.10 -5.22
N VAL A 415 -4.18 -7.96 -4.54
CA VAL A 415 -4.16 -7.87 -3.07
C VAL A 415 -5.39 -7.14 -2.54
N ALA A 416 -6.21 -7.86 -1.78
CA ALA A 416 -7.29 -7.28 -0.97
C ALA A 416 -6.78 -6.74 0.38
N ALA A 417 -7.51 -5.80 0.98
CA ALA A 417 -7.19 -5.28 2.30
C ALA A 417 -7.87 -6.09 3.41
N VAL A 418 -7.18 -6.27 4.53
CA VAL A 418 -7.75 -6.66 5.82
C VAL A 418 -7.38 -5.66 6.91
N GLY A 419 -8.25 -5.54 7.91
CA GLY A 419 -7.97 -4.80 9.15
C GLY A 419 -7.94 -5.73 10.35
N LYS A 420 -7.51 -5.19 11.50
CA LYS A 420 -7.54 -5.87 12.80
C LYS A 420 -8.11 -4.92 13.85
N ALA A 421 -9.14 -5.33 14.58
CA ALA A 421 -9.97 -4.42 15.37
C ALA A 421 -9.28 -3.81 16.61
N ASP A 422 -8.20 -4.42 17.09
CA ASP A 422 -7.37 -3.94 18.20
C ASP A 422 -6.11 -3.17 17.74
N ALA A 423 -5.96 -2.94 16.42
CA ALA A 423 -4.80 -2.24 15.85
C ALA A 423 -4.93 -0.70 15.83
N PHE A 424 -6.06 -0.16 16.30
CA PHE A 424 -6.35 1.27 16.37
C PHE A 424 -7.18 1.61 17.60
N PRO A 425 -7.06 2.82 18.16
CA PRO A 425 -7.93 3.27 19.25
C PRO A 425 -9.42 3.34 18.84
N PRO A 426 -10.36 3.17 19.79
CA PRO A 426 -11.79 3.44 19.56
C PRO A 426 -12.05 4.90 19.17
N GLY A 427 -13.12 5.15 18.41
CA GLY A 427 -13.50 6.48 17.91
C GLY A 427 -12.64 6.98 16.75
N THR A 428 -11.77 6.14 16.19
CA THR A 428 -10.97 6.49 15.01
C THR A 428 -11.73 6.17 13.72
N ALA A 429 -11.35 6.80 12.59
CA ALA A 429 -12.06 6.55 11.33
C ALA A 429 -11.86 5.13 10.78
N HIS A 430 -10.83 4.43 11.27
CA HIS A 430 -10.54 3.03 10.95
C HIS A 430 -11.63 2.07 11.49
N GLU A 431 -12.28 2.43 12.60
CA GLU A 431 -13.39 1.66 13.19
C GLU A 431 -14.61 1.64 12.28
N ALA A 432 -14.91 2.75 11.60
CA ALA A 432 -16.02 2.86 10.65
C ALA A 432 -15.86 1.94 9.42
N GLU A 433 -14.64 1.44 9.16
CA GLU A 433 -14.39 0.51 8.06
C GLU A 433 -14.77 -0.95 8.39
N ILE A 434 -15.00 -1.29 9.66
CA ILE A 434 -15.47 -2.63 10.07
C ILE A 434 -16.84 -2.92 9.44
N ASP A 435 -16.95 -4.07 8.76
CA ASP A 435 -18.15 -4.52 8.07
C ASP A 435 -18.21 -6.05 8.04
N GLY A 436 -19.31 -6.63 8.52
CA GLY A 436 -19.47 -8.09 8.58
C GLY A 436 -18.72 -8.75 9.75
N PRO A 437 -18.29 -10.02 9.60
CA PRO A 437 -17.74 -10.81 10.70
C PRO A 437 -16.29 -10.41 11.04
N VAL A 438 -15.98 -10.50 12.33
CA VAL A 438 -14.63 -10.38 12.89
C VAL A 438 -14.19 -11.77 13.36
N THR A 439 -12.96 -12.18 13.02
CA THR A 439 -12.38 -13.45 13.49
C THR A 439 -12.06 -13.41 15.00
N GLY A 440 -11.81 -14.57 15.62
CA GLY A 440 -11.35 -14.64 17.02
C GLY A 440 -10.05 -13.87 17.29
N ASP A 441 -9.17 -13.76 16.29
CA ASP A 441 -7.92 -12.99 16.35
C ASP A 441 -8.10 -11.49 15.99
N GLY A 442 -9.35 -11.01 15.89
CA GLY A 442 -9.66 -9.59 15.63
C GLY A 442 -9.61 -9.15 14.17
N TYR A 443 -9.23 -10.00 13.22
CA TYR A 443 -9.21 -9.64 11.80
C TYR A 443 -10.62 -9.45 11.20
N PHE A 444 -10.76 -8.48 10.29
CA PHE A 444 -11.98 -8.17 9.55
C PHE A 444 -11.70 -7.77 8.09
N SER A 445 -12.72 -7.84 7.23
CA SER A 445 -12.67 -7.32 5.85
C SER A 445 -13.27 -5.92 5.83
N PRO A 446 -12.52 -4.85 5.49
CA PRO A 446 -13.05 -3.49 5.51
C PRO A 446 -14.08 -3.27 4.39
N ARG A 447 -15.08 -2.42 4.65
CA ARG A 447 -16.14 -2.11 3.66
C ARG A 447 -15.63 -1.62 2.31
N PHE A 448 -14.49 -0.93 2.28
CA PHE A 448 -13.93 -0.39 1.04
C PHE A 448 -13.27 -1.44 0.15
N THR A 449 -12.84 -2.60 0.66
CA THR A 449 -12.05 -3.53 -0.18
C THR A 449 -12.92 -4.08 -1.31
N CYS A 450 -12.44 -3.91 -2.54
CA CYS A 450 -13.01 -4.63 -3.67
C CYS A 450 -12.87 -6.14 -3.47
N ARG A 451 -13.80 -6.90 -4.07
CA ARG A 451 -13.90 -8.37 -3.95
C ARG A 451 -14.24 -9.02 -5.27
N GLY A 452 -13.78 -10.24 -5.47
CA GLY A 452 -14.01 -11.04 -6.67
C GLY A 452 -13.19 -12.33 -6.69
N PRO A 453 -13.41 -13.23 -7.68
CA PRO A 453 -12.57 -14.40 -7.90
C PRO A 453 -11.12 -14.05 -8.30
N GLU A 454 -10.84 -12.79 -8.64
CA GLU A 454 -9.51 -12.30 -9.05
C GLU A 454 -8.62 -11.92 -7.86
N ILE A 455 -9.07 -12.05 -6.61
CA ILE A 455 -8.23 -11.83 -5.41
C ILE A 455 -7.31 -13.04 -5.20
N ASP A 456 -5.99 -12.84 -5.31
CA ASP A 456 -5.00 -13.87 -5.00
C ASP A 456 -4.78 -14.03 -3.50
N VAL A 457 -4.62 -12.91 -2.80
CA VAL A 457 -4.24 -12.83 -1.37
C VAL A 457 -4.86 -11.60 -0.72
N CYS A 458 -4.85 -11.54 0.61
CA CYS A 458 -5.11 -10.31 1.36
C CYS A 458 -3.91 -9.90 2.21
N ALA A 459 -3.79 -8.61 2.53
CA ALA A 459 -2.75 -8.10 3.40
C ALA A 459 -3.24 -6.91 4.25
N PRO A 460 -2.51 -6.53 5.31
CA PRO A 460 -2.84 -5.40 6.18
C PRO A 460 -3.04 -4.10 5.39
N GLY A 461 -4.26 -3.57 5.44
CA GLY A 461 -4.67 -2.38 4.67
C GLY A 461 -5.61 -1.44 5.40
N VAL A 462 -5.77 -1.62 6.72
CA VAL A 462 -6.48 -0.69 7.62
C VAL A 462 -5.53 -0.31 8.74
N ALA A 463 -5.57 0.94 9.20
CA ALA A 463 -4.70 1.45 10.25
C ALA A 463 -3.20 1.18 9.99
N VAL A 464 -2.74 1.36 8.75
CA VAL A 464 -1.32 1.12 8.40
C VAL A 464 -0.51 2.39 8.65
N LEU A 465 0.34 2.34 9.68
CA LEU A 465 1.34 3.36 10.01
C LEU A 465 2.51 3.31 9.02
N SER A 466 2.86 4.45 8.41
CA SER A 466 4.07 4.57 7.59
C SER A 466 4.53 6.04 7.47
N ALA A 467 5.71 6.23 6.88
CA ALA A 467 6.33 7.54 6.64
C ALA A 467 5.51 8.40 5.66
N VAL A 468 5.46 9.71 5.92
CA VAL A 468 4.89 10.72 5.02
C VAL A 468 5.72 12.00 5.02
N PRO A 469 5.71 12.78 3.93
CA PRO A 469 6.50 14.01 3.81
C PRO A 469 6.09 15.11 4.81
N PRO A 470 7.04 15.91 5.33
CA PRO A 470 8.48 15.89 5.00
C PRO A 470 9.33 14.96 5.90
N ASP A 471 8.96 14.83 7.18
CA ASP A 471 9.63 14.03 8.21
C ASP A 471 8.59 13.73 9.30
N ALA A 472 7.61 12.89 8.95
CA ALA A 472 6.42 12.65 9.75
C ALA A 472 5.79 11.30 9.39
N TYR A 473 4.79 10.88 10.17
CA TYR A 473 4.14 9.56 9.99
C TYR A 473 2.63 9.71 9.95
N ALA A 474 1.97 8.90 9.14
CA ALA A 474 0.51 8.89 9.04
C ALA A 474 -0.02 7.45 9.02
N VAL A 475 -1.27 7.32 9.45
CA VAL A 475 -2.00 6.06 9.46
C VAL A 475 -3.05 6.12 8.35
N LEU A 476 -2.95 5.23 7.38
CA LEU A 476 -3.82 5.21 6.18
C LEU A 476 -4.54 3.88 6.01
N ASP A 477 -5.67 3.95 5.31
CA ASP A 477 -6.51 2.83 4.91
C ASP A 477 -6.55 2.71 3.39
N GLY A 478 -6.47 1.48 2.88
CA GLY A 478 -6.63 1.16 1.47
C GLY A 478 -6.00 -0.16 1.06
N THR A 479 -6.49 -0.74 -0.04
CA THR A 479 -5.78 -1.82 -0.76
C THR A 479 -4.40 -1.36 -1.25
N SER A 480 -4.22 -0.04 -1.43
CA SER A 480 -2.94 0.64 -1.66
C SER A 480 -1.91 0.45 -0.54
N MET A 481 -2.34 0.20 0.70
CA MET A 481 -1.46 -0.10 1.84
C MET A 481 -1.23 -1.61 2.00
N ALA A 482 -2.17 -2.43 1.52
CA ALA A 482 -2.04 -3.90 1.50
C ALA A 482 -1.04 -4.38 0.44
N ALA A 483 -1.09 -3.84 -0.78
CA ALA A 483 -0.17 -4.19 -1.87
C ALA A 483 1.34 -4.07 -1.51
N PRO A 484 1.84 -2.98 -0.88
CA PRO A 484 3.26 -2.83 -0.57
C PRO A 484 3.79 -3.83 0.47
N HIS A 485 2.95 -4.32 1.40
CA HIS A 485 3.34 -5.44 2.29
C HIS A 485 3.69 -6.69 1.49
N VAL A 486 2.86 -7.02 0.48
CA VAL A 486 3.07 -8.18 -0.38
C VAL A 486 4.24 -7.97 -1.35
N ALA A 487 4.42 -6.76 -1.88
CA ALA A 487 5.56 -6.42 -2.73
C ALA A 487 6.90 -6.51 -1.96
N GLY A 488 6.93 -6.06 -0.70
CA GLY A 488 8.08 -6.21 0.18
C GLY A 488 8.39 -7.67 0.52
N LEU A 489 7.38 -8.47 0.87
CA LEU A 489 7.55 -9.92 1.07
C LEU A 489 8.04 -10.62 -0.20
N ALA A 490 7.52 -10.25 -1.37
CA ALA A 490 7.95 -10.79 -2.65
C ALA A 490 9.45 -10.54 -2.89
N ALA A 491 9.96 -9.37 -2.53
CA ALA A 491 11.38 -9.06 -2.62
C ALA A 491 12.23 -9.88 -1.63
N LEU A 492 11.77 -10.12 -0.40
CA LEU A 492 12.45 -11.03 0.52
C LEU A 492 12.55 -12.46 -0.05
N VAL A 493 11.45 -12.97 -0.60
CA VAL A 493 11.40 -14.30 -1.22
C VAL A 493 12.38 -14.38 -2.40
N LEU A 494 12.41 -13.38 -3.27
CA LEU A 494 13.34 -13.33 -4.41
C LEU A 494 14.81 -13.28 -4.01
N ALA A 495 15.16 -12.54 -2.95
CA ALA A 495 16.54 -12.45 -2.47
C ALA A 495 17.01 -13.78 -1.85
N HIS A 496 16.16 -14.41 -1.03
CA HIS A 496 16.60 -15.42 -0.08
C HIS A 496 16.20 -16.86 -0.44
N HIS A 497 15.10 -17.08 -1.16
CA HIS A 497 14.64 -18.41 -1.52
C HIS A 497 15.52 -19.06 -2.61
N GLY A 498 16.06 -20.25 -2.33
CA GLY A 498 17.12 -20.88 -3.14
C GLY A 498 16.75 -21.18 -4.60
N ASP A 499 15.46 -21.38 -4.87
CA ASP A 499 14.88 -21.60 -6.20
C ASP A 499 15.25 -20.49 -7.20
N PHE A 500 15.29 -19.23 -6.75
CA PHE A 500 15.66 -18.07 -7.60
C PHE A 500 17.16 -17.95 -7.85
N ARG A 501 17.98 -18.75 -7.17
CA ARG A 501 19.42 -18.94 -7.47
C ARG A 501 19.67 -20.14 -8.39
N THR A 502 18.64 -20.93 -8.70
CA THR A 502 18.75 -22.21 -9.42
C THR A 502 17.69 -22.32 -10.52
N ALA A 503 16.60 -23.06 -10.29
CA ALA A 503 15.59 -23.39 -11.30
C ALA A 503 14.84 -22.17 -11.89
N TYR A 504 14.82 -21.04 -11.16
CA TYR A 504 14.12 -19.81 -11.53
C TYR A 504 15.05 -18.58 -11.53
N ALA A 505 16.35 -18.79 -11.79
CA ALA A 505 17.32 -17.69 -11.95
C ALA A 505 17.13 -16.89 -13.26
N GLY A 506 16.44 -17.47 -14.26
CA GLY A 506 16.06 -16.79 -15.49
C GLY A 506 15.03 -15.68 -15.25
N ARG A 507 15.16 -14.55 -15.94
CA ARG A 507 14.19 -13.45 -15.87
C ARG A 507 13.10 -13.62 -16.91
N ASP A 508 12.17 -14.52 -16.61
CA ASP A 508 11.05 -14.88 -17.46
C ASP A 508 9.71 -14.95 -16.69
N ALA A 509 8.62 -15.27 -17.39
CA ALA A 509 7.31 -15.47 -16.77
C ALA A 509 7.27 -16.60 -15.72
N ARG A 510 8.09 -17.66 -15.87
CA ARG A 510 8.10 -18.80 -14.94
C ARG A 510 8.62 -18.38 -13.57
N ARG A 511 9.60 -17.48 -13.52
CA ARG A 511 10.07 -16.85 -12.28
C ARG A 511 8.95 -16.08 -11.57
N VAL A 512 8.17 -15.29 -12.30
CA VAL A 512 7.05 -14.52 -11.74
C VAL A 512 5.95 -15.45 -11.23
N ASP A 513 5.58 -16.47 -12.01
CA ASP A 513 4.57 -17.45 -11.61
C ASP A 513 4.99 -18.19 -10.34
N HIS A 514 6.25 -18.65 -10.26
CA HIS A 514 6.76 -19.37 -9.09
C HIS A 514 6.79 -18.50 -7.83
N LEU A 515 7.16 -17.22 -7.97
CA LEU A 515 7.08 -16.23 -6.89
C LEU A 515 5.63 -16.09 -6.37
N PHE A 516 4.66 -15.96 -7.27
CA PHE A 516 3.25 -15.88 -6.91
C PHE A 516 2.72 -17.17 -6.27
N GLN A 517 3.21 -18.35 -6.68
CA GLN A 517 2.88 -19.63 -6.05
C GLN A 517 3.49 -19.74 -4.64
N ILE A 518 4.75 -19.34 -4.42
CA ILE A 518 5.35 -19.30 -3.08
C ILE A 518 4.53 -18.40 -2.16
N ILE A 519 4.22 -17.17 -2.59
CA ILE A 519 3.42 -16.23 -1.78
C ILE A 519 2.05 -16.82 -1.44
N LYS A 520 1.29 -17.35 -2.41
CA LYS A 520 -0.02 -17.97 -2.18
C LYS A 520 0.05 -19.21 -1.28
N SER A 521 1.06 -20.06 -1.44
CA SER A 521 1.29 -21.25 -0.60
C SER A 521 1.68 -20.90 0.84
N SER A 522 2.28 -19.72 1.06
CA SER A 522 2.65 -19.22 2.39
C SER A 522 1.47 -18.73 3.22
N CYS A 523 0.29 -18.52 2.62
CA CYS A 523 -0.83 -17.86 3.27
C CYS A 523 -1.39 -18.62 4.48
N VAL A 524 -1.92 -17.85 5.43
CA VAL A 524 -2.83 -18.30 6.48
C VAL A 524 -4.25 -17.91 6.05
N PRO A 525 -5.14 -18.87 5.76
CA PRO A 525 -6.52 -18.57 5.39
C PRO A 525 -7.25 -17.80 6.49
N LEU A 526 -7.93 -16.70 6.11
CA LEU A 526 -8.77 -15.92 7.02
C LEU A 526 -10.25 -16.19 6.72
N ASN A 527 -10.96 -16.82 7.66
CA ASN A 527 -12.37 -17.14 7.51
C ASN A 527 -13.25 -15.92 7.82
N LEU A 528 -13.43 -15.05 6.82
CA LEU A 528 -14.27 -13.85 6.87
C LEU A 528 -15.63 -14.05 6.17
N GLY A 529 -16.08 -15.30 6.04
CA GLY A 529 -17.39 -15.67 5.45
C GLY A 529 -17.49 -15.59 3.92
N ASP A 530 -16.57 -14.90 3.24
CA ASP A 530 -16.54 -14.76 1.78
C ASP A 530 -15.09 -14.85 1.27
N LEU A 531 -14.78 -15.93 0.54
CA LEU A 531 -13.44 -16.21 -0.01
C LEU A 531 -13.01 -15.18 -1.07
N HIS A 532 -13.97 -14.52 -1.73
CA HIS A 532 -13.69 -13.48 -2.73
C HIS A 532 -13.15 -12.17 -2.12
N ARG A 533 -13.01 -12.11 -0.79
CA ARG A 533 -12.38 -11.00 -0.06
C ARG A 533 -10.96 -11.29 0.41
N THR A 534 -10.51 -12.55 0.40
CA THR A 534 -9.24 -12.96 1.02
C THR A 534 -8.35 -13.82 0.12
N GLY A 535 -8.88 -14.44 -0.94
CA GLY A 535 -8.09 -15.31 -1.82
C GLY A 535 -7.51 -16.51 -1.06
N ALA A 536 -6.21 -16.74 -1.17
CA ALA A 536 -5.49 -17.74 -0.38
C ALA A 536 -5.36 -17.37 1.12
N GLY A 537 -5.67 -16.13 1.51
CA GLY A 537 -5.50 -15.59 2.85
C GLY A 537 -4.30 -14.65 2.97
N MET A 538 -3.82 -14.45 4.20
CA MET A 538 -2.75 -13.51 4.50
C MET A 538 -1.37 -14.19 4.41
N PRO A 539 -0.44 -13.71 3.56
CA PRO A 539 0.90 -14.30 3.44
C PRO A 539 1.68 -14.26 4.75
N ASN A 540 2.45 -15.32 5.03
CA ASN A 540 3.24 -15.44 6.25
C ASN A 540 4.73 -15.54 5.89
N ALA A 541 5.52 -14.59 6.37
CA ALA A 541 6.93 -14.46 6.01
C ALA A 541 7.78 -15.68 6.44
N LEU A 542 7.53 -16.23 7.63
CA LEU A 542 8.21 -17.44 8.10
C LEU A 542 7.92 -18.66 7.20
N ARG A 543 6.69 -18.80 6.69
CA ARG A 543 6.33 -19.86 5.73
C ARG A 543 6.96 -19.61 4.36
N ALA A 544 6.86 -18.39 3.84
CA ALA A 544 7.40 -18.00 2.54
C ALA A 544 8.94 -18.15 2.44
N LEU A 545 9.63 -18.01 3.58
CA LEU A 545 11.09 -18.10 3.69
C LEU A 545 11.59 -19.37 4.39
N ALA A 546 10.71 -20.35 4.67
CA ALA A 546 11.06 -21.55 5.42
C ALA A 546 12.30 -22.30 4.87
N PRO A 547 12.51 -22.44 3.55
CA PRO A 547 13.73 -23.07 3.01
C PRO A 547 15.01 -22.25 3.23
N ALA A 548 14.91 -20.92 3.32
CA ALA A 548 16.03 -20.05 3.67
C ALA A 548 16.33 -20.10 5.17
N LEU A 549 15.30 -20.11 6.02
CA LEU A 549 15.43 -20.28 7.47
C LEU A 549 16.08 -21.63 7.83
N ALA A 550 15.77 -22.70 7.10
CA ALA A 550 16.41 -24.01 7.28
C ALA A 550 17.91 -24.04 6.89
N GLN A 551 18.37 -23.10 6.06
CA GLN A 551 19.79 -22.91 5.73
C GLN A 551 20.52 -22.06 6.78
N ILE A 552 19.79 -21.28 7.58
CA ILE A 552 20.30 -20.66 8.80
C ILE A 552 20.22 -21.72 9.92
N THR A 553 21.03 -22.78 9.77
CA THR A 553 21.38 -23.58 10.94
C THR A 553 22.01 -22.64 11.97
N PRO A 554 21.61 -22.70 13.25
CA PRO A 554 22.51 -22.24 14.29
C PRO A 554 23.83 -22.97 14.06
N GLU A 555 24.94 -22.24 14.02
CA GLU A 555 26.21 -22.82 14.48
C GLU A 555 25.88 -23.56 15.78
N PRO A 556 26.24 -24.85 15.94
CA PRO A 556 25.99 -25.55 17.17
C PRO A 556 26.67 -24.71 18.25
N ALA A 557 25.87 -24.07 19.10
CA ALA A 557 26.39 -23.11 20.06
C ALA A 557 27.45 -23.85 20.87
N GLY A 558 28.72 -23.49 20.63
CA GLY A 558 29.85 -24.01 21.40
C GLY A 558 29.45 -23.87 22.86
N THR A 559 29.62 -24.95 23.64
CA THR A 559 28.84 -25.26 24.85
C THR A 559 29.08 -24.30 26.03
N ASP A 560 28.74 -23.04 25.81
CA ASP A 560 28.86 -21.84 26.64
C ASP A 560 27.52 -21.09 26.64
N THR A 561 26.42 -21.84 26.58
CA THR A 561 25.09 -21.31 26.88
C THR A 561 25.12 -20.62 28.24
N LEU A 562 24.23 -19.65 28.45
CA LEU A 562 24.08 -19.01 29.76
C LEU A 562 23.79 -20.04 30.87
N LEU A 563 23.11 -21.14 30.55
CA LEU A 563 22.96 -22.30 31.45
C LEU A 563 24.29 -23.01 31.77
N GLY A 564 25.19 -23.17 30.80
CA GLY A 564 26.51 -23.79 31.03
C GLY A 564 27.39 -22.95 31.97
N ARG A 565 27.41 -21.63 31.76
CA ARG A 565 28.10 -20.68 32.65
C ARG A 565 27.45 -20.61 34.04
N LEU A 566 26.12 -20.51 34.11
CA LEU A 566 25.38 -20.53 35.36
C LEU A 566 25.60 -21.85 36.13
N ALA A 567 25.62 -23.01 35.45
CA ALA A 567 25.90 -24.29 36.09
C ALA A 567 27.35 -24.40 36.59
N ALA A 568 28.31 -23.84 35.87
CA ALA A 568 29.71 -23.75 36.32
C ALA A 568 29.84 -22.86 37.57
N GLU A 569 29.29 -21.64 37.53
CA GLU A 569 29.28 -20.69 38.65
C GLU A 569 28.54 -21.26 39.87
N MET A 570 27.40 -21.94 39.68
CA MET A 570 26.69 -22.62 40.77
C MET A 570 27.45 -23.84 41.31
N THR A 571 28.25 -24.53 40.51
CA THR A 571 29.14 -25.61 41.00
C THR A 571 30.31 -25.04 41.78
N GLU A 572 30.91 -23.94 41.33
CA GLU A 572 32.02 -23.24 42.01
C GLU A 572 31.56 -22.57 43.32
N ALA A 573 30.32 -22.08 43.37
CA ALA A 573 29.65 -21.60 44.58
C ALA A 573 29.15 -22.74 45.52
N GLY A 574 29.33 -24.02 45.15
CA GLY A 574 28.91 -25.17 45.96
C GLY A 574 27.39 -25.42 46.00
N LEU A 575 26.63 -24.77 45.12
CA LEU A 575 25.17 -24.90 44.99
C LEU A 575 24.75 -26.08 44.09
N LEU A 576 25.69 -26.62 43.30
CA LEU A 576 25.52 -27.85 42.53
C LEU A 576 26.64 -28.85 42.87
N ALA A 577 26.29 -30.13 42.99
CA ALA A 577 27.27 -31.20 43.18
C ALA A 577 27.92 -31.57 41.84
N PRO A 578 29.26 -31.75 41.77
CA PRO A 578 29.94 -32.11 40.53
C PRO A 578 29.53 -33.51 40.06
N ALA A 579 29.19 -33.63 38.77
CA ALA A 579 28.80 -34.90 38.16
C ALA A 579 29.99 -35.90 38.13
N PRO A 580 29.76 -37.20 38.35
CA PRO A 580 30.82 -38.19 38.34
C PRO A 580 31.41 -38.39 36.93
N VAL A 581 32.73 -38.28 36.82
CA VAL A 581 33.47 -38.45 35.56
C VAL A 581 33.48 -39.93 35.15
N GLY A 582 32.68 -40.28 34.15
CA GLY A 582 32.67 -41.62 33.55
C GLY A 582 33.93 -41.89 32.73
N GLN A 583 34.75 -42.86 33.16
CA GLN A 583 35.88 -43.34 32.36
C GLN A 583 35.40 -44.03 31.08
N GLY A 584 36.07 -43.77 29.97
CA GLY A 584 35.72 -44.34 28.66
C GLY A 584 35.90 -45.86 28.61
N GLY A 585 34.83 -46.58 28.23
CA GLY A 585 34.83 -48.02 28.02
C GLY A 585 34.29 -48.39 26.64
N ARG A 586 35.14 -49.00 25.80
CA ARG A 586 34.71 -49.68 24.56
C ARG A 586 33.76 -50.83 24.93
N SER A 587 32.54 -50.83 24.40
CA SER A 587 31.65 -52.00 24.46
C SER A 587 31.84 -52.87 23.23
N GLY A 588 32.30 -54.11 23.43
CA GLY A 588 32.29 -55.17 22.43
C GLY A 588 31.32 -56.28 22.85
N TYR A 589 30.65 -56.87 21.87
CA TYR A 589 29.79 -58.06 22.06
C TYR A 589 30.58 -59.26 22.61
N PRO A 590 29.95 -60.10 23.45
CA PRO A 590 29.35 -61.36 22.96
C PRO A 590 27.98 -61.69 23.63
N GLY A 591 27.15 -62.64 23.19
CA GLY A 591 27.24 -63.60 22.07
C GLY A 591 25.91 -64.39 21.84
N HIS A 592 25.93 -65.27 20.83
CA HIS A 592 24.87 -66.17 20.30
C HIS A 592 24.30 -67.24 21.28
N PRO A 593 23.31 -68.13 20.93
CA PRO A 593 22.77 -68.52 19.58
C PRO A 593 21.23 -68.76 19.42
N GLY A 594 20.80 -68.99 18.16
CA GLY A 594 19.57 -69.73 17.79
C GLY A 594 18.25 -68.93 17.79
N GLN A 595 17.21 -69.26 17.01
CA GLN A 595 16.99 -70.36 16.05
C GLN A 595 15.92 -69.93 15.02
N ALA A 596 15.93 -70.48 13.80
CA ALA A 596 14.89 -70.20 12.78
C ALA A 596 13.63 -71.06 13.00
N GLY A 597 12.44 -70.52 12.66
CA GLY A 597 11.17 -71.25 12.77
C GLY A 597 10.01 -70.58 12.03
N SER A 598 9.41 -71.33 11.11
CA SER A 598 8.20 -70.97 10.33
C SER A 598 6.91 -71.01 11.15
N GLY A 599 5.88 -70.26 10.73
CA GLY A 599 4.51 -70.49 11.21
C GLY A 599 3.49 -69.55 10.55
N ALA A 600 2.46 -70.12 9.92
CA ALA A 600 1.35 -69.37 9.33
C ALA A 600 0.03 -69.65 10.08
N GLN A 601 -0.98 -68.82 9.78
CA GLN A 601 -2.43 -69.05 9.90
C GLN A 601 -3.21 -68.78 11.23
N HIS A 602 -4.35 -68.12 10.98
CA HIS A 602 -5.69 -68.21 11.63
C HIS A 602 -6.05 -67.47 12.93
N GLY A 603 -7.28 -66.91 12.92
CA GLY A 603 -7.99 -66.30 14.07
C GLY A 603 -8.56 -64.90 13.74
N LEU A 604 -9.59 -64.76 12.88
CA LEU A 604 -11.04 -64.77 13.19
C LEU A 604 -11.59 -63.55 13.98
N ALA A 605 -12.86 -63.22 13.72
CA ALA A 605 -13.48 -61.92 13.99
C ALA A 605 -14.51 -61.90 15.13
N GLY A 606 -14.85 -60.69 15.58
CA GLY A 606 -16.01 -60.35 16.41
C GLY A 606 -15.78 -59.03 17.15
N GLN A 607 -16.73 -58.15 17.45
CA GLN A 607 -18.09 -57.84 16.98
C GLN A 607 -18.60 -56.76 17.98
N THR A 608 -19.32 -55.73 17.53
CA THR A 608 -20.29 -54.91 18.34
C THR A 608 -19.75 -54.11 19.56
N ALA A 609 -20.35 -53.03 20.08
CA ALA A 609 -21.50 -52.17 19.70
C ALA A 609 -21.12 -50.69 20.02
N TYR A 610 -21.84 -49.64 19.57
CA TYR A 610 -23.09 -49.16 20.17
C TYR A 610 -23.88 -48.26 19.20
N GLY A 611 -25.21 -48.41 19.18
CA GLY A 611 -26.18 -47.37 18.79
C GLY A 611 -27.02 -46.96 20.02
N ALA A 612 -28.15 -46.25 19.95
CA ALA A 612 -28.91 -45.66 18.84
C ALA A 612 -29.98 -44.67 19.41
N GLY A 613 -30.79 -44.04 18.54
CA GLY A 613 -31.98 -43.24 18.89
C GLY A 613 -31.92 -41.82 18.31
N VAL A 614 -32.56 -41.41 17.21
CA VAL A 614 -33.77 -41.84 16.46
C VAL A 614 -35.11 -41.51 17.13
N THR A 615 -35.85 -40.58 16.53
CA THR A 615 -37.28 -40.73 16.17
C THR A 615 -37.60 -39.88 14.93
N THR A 616 -38.64 -40.29 14.19
CA THR A 616 -39.02 -39.80 12.85
C THR A 616 -40.33 -39.01 12.87
N ASN A 617 -40.63 -38.25 11.81
CA ASN A 617 -41.88 -38.34 11.02
C ASN A 617 -41.96 -37.28 9.89
N GLY A 618 -42.49 -37.67 8.72
CA GLY A 618 -43.11 -36.78 7.72
C GLY A 618 -44.65 -36.93 7.74
N PRO A 619 -45.44 -36.54 6.71
CA PRO A 619 -45.04 -36.22 5.31
C PRO A 619 -45.85 -35.09 4.57
N LEU A 620 -45.59 -34.88 3.26
CA LEU A 620 -46.38 -34.13 2.22
C LEU A 620 -46.52 -32.59 2.39
N SER A 621 -46.60 -31.68 1.38
CA SER A 621 -46.45 -31.62 -0.12
C SER A 621 -46.36 -30.10 -0.52
N GLY A 622 -46.16 -29.60 -1.76
CA GLY A 622 -45.80 -30.13 -3.09
C GLY A 622 -46.12 -29.16 -4.27
N GLY A 623 -45.17 -28.90 -5.21
CA GLY A 623 -45.34 -28.09 -6.45
C GLY A 623 -44.53 -26.76 -6.50
N SER A 624 -44.02 -26.23 -7.63
CA SER A 624 -43.91 -26.70 -9.03
C SER A 624 -42.81 -25.94 -9.83
N LEU A 625 -42.35 -26.51 -10.97
CA LEU A 625 -41.38 -25.95 -11.95
C LEU A 625 -42.08 -25.08 -13.04
N PRO A 626 -41.37 -24.40 -13.98
CA PRO A 626 -40.58 -24.98 -15.11
C PRO A 626 -39.08 -24.53 -15.08
N GLY A 627 -38.08 -25.13 -15.74
CA GLY A 627 -37.98 -25.79 -17.07
C GLY A 627 -37.41 -24.80 -18.10
N GLY A 628 -36.37 -25.05 -18.93
CA GLY A 628 -35.45 -26.18 -19.15
C GLY A 628 -34.85 -26.07 -20.58
N LEU A 629 -33.63 -26.57 -20.85
CA LEU A 629 -33.11 -27.08 -22.16
C LEU A 629 -31.57 -27.13 -22.23
N VAL A 630 -31.04 -28.30 -22.62
CA VAL A 630 -29.66 -28.54 -23.10
C VAL A 630 -29.75 -29.57 -24.24
N PRO A 631 -29.08 -29.38 -25.38
CA PRO A 631 -28.86 -30.44 -26.37
C PRO A 631 -27.43 -31.01 -26.28
N GLY A 632 -27.31 -32.33 -26.40
CA GLY A 632 -26.02 -33.03 -26.43
C GLY A 632 -25.42 -33.17 -27.83
N GLY A 633 -24.18 -33.65 -27.91
CA GLY A 633 -23.52 -34.02 -29.17
C GLY A 633 -23.74 -35.50 -29.57
N PRO A 634 -23.14 -35.96 -30.69
CA PRO A 634 -23.10 -37.37 -31.06
C PRO A 634 -21.71 -38.03 -30.87
N ARG A 635 -21.71 -39.36 -30.73
CA ARG A 635 -20.53 -40.24 -30.68
C ARG A 635 -20.24 -40.88 -32.05
N THR A 636 -18.97 -41.16 -32.35
CA THR A 636 -18.38 -42.37 -33.02
C THR A 636 -16.95 -42.01 -33.51
N GLY A 637 -15.93 -42.88 -33.60
CA GLY A 637 -15.77 -44.25 -33.08
C GLY A 637 -14.51 -44.95 -33.64
N ALA A 638 -13.78 -45.68 -32.78
CA ALA A 638 -12.89 -46.84 -33.06
C ALA A 638 -11.55 -46.71 -33.86
N LYS A 639 -10.58 -47.53 -33.41
CA LYS A 639 -9.26 -47.89 -33.99
C LYS A 639 -8.21 -46.75 -34.03
N GLY A 640 -6.92 -47.00 -33.82
CA GLY A 640 -6.19 -48.25 -33.53
C GLY A 640 -4.87 -48.31 -34.30
N GLY A 641 -3.75 -48.58 -33.63
CA GLY A 641 -2.42 -48.69 -34.23
C GLY A 641 -1.38 -47.82 -33.54
N GLY A 642 -0.25 -48.41 -33.18
CA GLY A 642 0.90 -47.68 -32.66
C GLY A 642 2.19 -48.24 -33.25
N SER A 643 3.26 -47.46 -33.18
CA SER A 643 4.64 -47.89 -33.41
C SER A 643 5.59 -46.74 -33.03
N GLY A 644 6.67 -47.05 -32.29
CA GLY A 644 7.84 -46.17 -32.24
C GLY A 644 8.57 -46.10 -33.60
N PRO A 645 9.72 -45.42 -33.68
CA PRO A 645 10.91 -46.05 -33.12
C PRO A 645 11.94 -45.11 -32.44
N ASP A 646 12.61 -45.66 -31.43
CA ASP A 646 14.03 -45.44 -31.08
C ASP A 646 14.86 -46.46 -31.91
N PRO A 647 16.21 -46.41 -32.12
CA PRO A 647 17.23 -46.11 -31.10
C PRO A 647 18.64 -45.63 -31.56
N ARG A 648 19.61 -45.66 -30.60
CA ARG A 648 21.10 -45.81 -30.74
C ARG A 648 21.94 -44.58 -31.12
N GLU A 649 23.22 -44.45 -30.73
CA GLU A 649 24.11 -45.04 -29.67
C GLU A 649 25.44 -44.23 -29.64
N GLY A 650 26.27 -44.40 -28.60
CA GLY A 650 27.70 -43.99 -28.60
C GLY A 650 27.98 -42.64 -27.91
N ALA A 651 28.58 -42.50 -26.72
CA ALA A 651 29.71 -43.14 -26.03
C ALA A 651 31.07 -42.41 -26.17
N GLY A 652 31.56 -41.89 -25.04
CA GLY A 652 33.00 -41.80 -24.71
C GLY A 652 33.73 -40.46 -24.93
N GLY A 653 34.57 -40.06 -23.96
CA GLY A 653 35.63 -39.06 -24.16
C GLY A 653 35.83 -38.07 -23.00
N ALA A 654 36.75 -38.37 -22.07
CA ALA A 654 37.15 -37.44 -21.01
C ALA A 654 38.27 -36.48 -21.46
N GLY A 655 38.39 -35.29 -20.84
CA GLY A 655 39.48 -34.35 -21.16
C GLY A 655 39.47 -32.98 -20.45
N SER A 656 39.82 -32.95 -19.16
CA SER A 656 40.52 -31.83 -18.50
C SER A 656 42.01 -32.21 -18.37
N PRO A 657 43.01 -31.29 -18.16
CA PRO A 657 42.90 -30.05 -17.37
C PRO A 657 43.79 -28.83 -17.77
N GLY A 658 43.64 -27.72 -17.03
CA GLY A 658 44.63 -26.64 -16.86
C GLY A 658 44.50 -25.45 -17.84
N GLY A 659 44.70 -24.18 -17.46
CA GLY A 659 44.94 -23.58 -16.15
C GLY A 659 46.17 -22.65 -16.11
N ARG A 660 45.97 -21.30 -16.17
CA ARG A 660 46.81 -20.26 -15.52
C ARG A 660 46.39 -18.81 -15.86
N ARG A 661 46.32 -17.97 -14.81
CA ARG A 661 46.79 -16.56 -14.68
C ARG A 661 46.48 -15.54 -15.81
N GLY A 662 45.42 -14.74 -15.58
CA GLY A 662 45.54 -13.38 -15.04
C GLY A 662 46.15 -12.24 -15.88
N SER A 663 45.34 -11.20 -16.11
CA SER A 663 45.72 -9.77 -16.08
C SER A 663 44.48 -8.88 -16.14
N GLY A 664 44.49 -7.75 -15.41
CA GLY A 664 43.56 -6.64 -15.66
C GLY A 664 44.02 -5.80 -16.87
N PRO A 665 43.27 -4.75 -17.24
CA PRO A 665 43.41 -3.53 -16.46
C PRO A 665 42.12 -2.72 -16.22
N SER A 666 42.20 -1.82 -15.23
CA SER A 666 41.26 -0.72 -15.01
C SER A 666 41.42 0.37 -16.06
N ALA A 667 40.33 1.07 -16.41
CA ALA A 667 40.37 2.30 -17.19
C ALA A 667 39.28 3.27 -16.74
N THR A 668 39.63 4.16 -15.82
CA THR A 668 38.90 5.40 -15.54
C THR A 668 38.91 6.32 -16.75
N ARG A 669 37.81 7.04 -17.02
CA ARG A 669 37.82 8.29 -17.80
C ARG A 669 36.82 9.30 -17.28
N SER A 670 37.35 10.39 -16.75
CA SER A 670 36.64 11.63 -16.47
C SER A 670 37.28 12.75 -17.29
N TYR A 671 36.51 13.43 -18.13
CA TYR A 671 36.77 14.79 -18.65
C TYR A 671 35.39 15.34 -19.09
N ALA A 672 34.81 16.37 -18.48
CA ALA A 672 35.23 17.78 -18.37
C ALA A 672 34.74 18.64 -19.56
N THR A 673 33.75 19.49 -19.26
CA THR A 673 33.55 20.89 -19.71
C THR A 673 33.71 21.25 -21.20
N GLY A 674 32.65 21.80 -21.79
CA GLY A 674 32.67 22.50 -23.07
C GLY A 674 31.47 23.43 -23.26
N SER A 675 31.49 24.61 -22.65
CA SER A 675 30.42 25.61 -22.74
C SER A 675 30.63 26.59 -23.90
N THR A 676 29.66 26.69 -24.82
CA THR A 676 29.47 27.89 -25.66
C THR A 676 27.99 28.16 -25.91
N GLY A 677 27.58 29.42 -25.69
CA GLY A 677 26.36 30.02 -26.24
C GLY A 677 26.70 31.47 -26.62
N PRO A 678 25.73 32.38 -26.81
CA PRO A 678 24.28 32.17 -26.91
C PRO A 678 23.64 32.85 -28.15
N GLY A 679 22.37 32.56 -28.43
CA GLY A 679 21.53 33.29 -29.40
C GLY A 679 20.21 33.74 -28.76
N ARG A 680 19.87 35.03 -28.85
CA ARG A 680 18.68 35.64 -28.21
C ARG A 680 17.39 35.45 -29.04
N ALA A 681 16.27 35.25 -28.35
CA ALA A 681 15.00 35.90 -28.68
C ALA A 681 14.13 36.09 -27.41
N GLN A 682 13.43 37.23 -27.33
CA GLN A 682 12.43 37.58 -26.30
C GLN A 682 11.03 37.18 -26.82
N GLY A 683 9.96 37.00 -26.03
CA GLY A 683 9.76 37.07 -24.58
C GLY A 683 8.30 37.44 -24.25
N ALA A 684 7.76 37.00 -23.11
CA ALA A 684 6.52 37.51 -22.52
C ALA A 684 6.50 37.24 -21.00
N ARG A 685 5.89 38.12 -20.19
CA ARG A 685 5.95 38.11 -18.71
C ARG A 685 4.58 37.84 -18.07
N GLY A 686 4.60 37.24 -16.88
CA GLY A 686 3.49 37.25 -15.92
C GLY A 686 3.94 36.73 -14.55
N ALA A 687 4.22 37.64 -13.60
CA ALA A 687 4.52 37.34 -12.19
C ALA A 687 3.22 37.35 -11.36
N ALA A 688 3.13 37.07 -10.05
CA ALA A 688 4.08 36.87 -8.94
C ALA A 688 3.36 36.00 -7.85
N GLY A 689 3.93 35.61 -6.72
CA GLY A 689 5.25 35.87 -6.15
C GLY A 689 5.41 35.17 -4.79
N GLU A 690 6.66 34.98 -4.37
CA GLU A 690 7.08 34.30 -3.14
C GLU A 690 7.64 35.33 -2.14
N ALA A 691 7.64 35.03 -0.83
CA ALA A 691 8.31 35.87 0.16
C ALA A 691 8.80 35.08 1.39
N ALA A 692 10.12 34.96 1.49
CA ALA A 692 10.84 34.63 2.72
C ALA A 692 11.96 35.69 2.91
N PRO A 693 12.34 36.04 4.15
CA PRO A 693 13.55 36.82 4.41
C PRO A 693 14.61 36.03 5.21
N ALA A 694 15.87 36.44 5.06
CA ALA A 694 17.01 35.95 5.83
C ALA A 694 17.90 37.13 6.30
N GLY A 695 18.68 36.90 7.35
CA GLY A 695 19.73 37.77 7.91
C GLY A 695 20.01 37.38 9.37
N ASP A 696 21.18 36.84 9.75
CA ASP A 696 22.47 37.54 10.01
C ASP A 696 22.37 38.63 11.12
N VAL A 697 23.25 38.71 12.14
CA VAL A 697 24.45 37.91 12.49
C VAL A 697 24.92 38.18 13.95
N THR A 698 25.84 37.36 14.49
CA THR A 698 26.76 37.56 15.66
C THR A 698 26.36 37.42 17.17
N THR A 699 27.22 36.66 17.86
CA THR A 699 27.77 36.79 19.25
C THR A 699 26.92 36.59 20.51
N GLY A 700 27.20 35.48 21.22
CA GLY A 700 28.08 35.57 22.41
C GLY A 700 27.48 35.45 23.83
N GLY A 701 27.70 34.31 24.49
CA GLY A 701 27.86 34.21 25.95
C GLY A 701 26.61 34.10 26.83
N GLY A 702 26.50 33.00 27.59
CA GLY A 702 25.81 32.99 28.89
C GLY A 702 26.84 32.96 30.04
N PRO A 703 26.46 32.56 31.27
CA PRO A 703 25.13 32.57 31.89
C PRO A 703 25.15 33.15 33.34
N ARG A 704 23.97 33.29 34.00
CA ARG A 704 23.66 32.88 35.41
C ARG A 704 22.61 33.72 36.16
N THR A 705 21.56 33.03 36.61
CA THR A 705 20.91 33.05 37.95
C THR A 705 20.56 34.37 38.68
N ALA A 706 19.29 34.54 39.08
CA ALA A 706 18.81 34.32 40.47
C ALA A 706 17.68 35.28 40.97
N ASN A 707 16.73 34.68 41.71
CA ASN A 707 15.93 35.20 42.84
C ASN A 707 14.83 36.27 42.65
N GLY A 708 13.69 36.03 43.31
CA GLY A 708 12.85 37.11 43.88
C GLY A 708 11.32 36.89 43.92
N ALA A 709 10.79 36.07 44.83
CA ALA A 709 9.38 36.11 45.25
C ALA A 709 9.26 36.79 46.64
N PRO A 710 8.13 37.44 46.99
CA PRO A 710 7.15 36.85 47.94
C PRO A 710 5.66 37.18 47.59
N ALA A 711 4.67 36.32 47.90
CA ALA A 711 3.78 36.28 49.10
C ALA A 711 2.89 37.54 49.33
N MET A 712 1.63 37.54 49.83
CA MET A 712 0.70 36.57 50.47
C MET A 712 -0.72 37.23 50.57
N GLY A 713 -1.85 36.50 50.78
CA GLY A 713 -3.14 37.16 51.13
C GLY A 713 -4.49 36.43 50.93
N SER A 714 -4.91 35.62 51.92
CA SER A 714 -6.18 34.85 52.06
C SER A 714 -7.40 35.70 52.57
N PRO A 715 -8.54 35.20 53.16
CA PRO A 715 -9.23 33.86 53.20
C PRO A 715 -10.82 33.85 53.28
N VAL A 716 -11.40 32.65 53.52
CA VAL A 716 -12.68 32.26 54.25
C VAL A 716 -14.06 32.24 53.54
N GLY A 717 -14.80 31.11 53.70
CA GLY A 717 -16.28 31.09 53.70
C GLY A 717 -17.00 29.73 53.50
N SER A 718 -17.22 28.92 54.55
CA SER A 718 -18.17 27.77 54.59
C SER A 718 -18.97 27.81 55.91
N PRO A 719 -20.07 27.04 56.13
CA PRO A 719 -19.92 25.74 56.85
C PRO A 719 -21.08 24.68 56.71
N MET A 720 -20.92 23.54 57.42
CA MET A 720 -21.91 22.49 57.82
C MET A 720 -22.39 21.50 56.73
N GLY A 721 -22.53 20.18 56.95
CA GLY A 721 -22.35 19.33 58.15
C GLY A 721 -22.44 17.80 57.82
N PRO A 722 -22.20 16.87 58.78
CA PRO A 722 -21.56 15.54 58.54
C PRO A 722 -22.47 14.33 58.98
N PRO A 723 -22.02 13.09 59.40
CA PRO A 723 -20.66 12.48 59.53
C PRO A 723 -20.48 10.94 59.24
N MET A 724 -19.25 10.43 59.55
CA MET A 724 -18.79 9.02 59.78
C MET A 724 -18.59 8.11 58.55
N GLY A 725 -17.53 7.30 58.40
CA GLY A 725 -16.32 6.97 59.20
C GLY A 725 -16.03 5.45 59.12
N ALA A 726 -14.82 4.88 59.25
CA ALA A 726 -13.43 5.37 59.28
C ALA A 726 -12.46 4.20 58.98
N GLY A 727 -11.24 4.44 58.51
CA GLY A 727 -10.22 3.40 58.28
C GLY A 727 -8.84 3.99 57.95
N THR A 728 -7.84 3.74 58.79
CA THR A 728 -6.56 4.48 58.84
C THR A 728 -5.39 3.73 58.21
N GLY A 729 -4.47 4.45 57.54
CA GLY A 729 -3.14 3.92 57.20
C GLY A 729 -2.37 4.80 56.20
N ALA A 730 -1.29 5.44 56.65
CA ALA A 730 -0.41 6.28 55.84
C ALA A 730 0.86 5.48 55.38
N PRO A 731 1.78 6.04 54.57
CA PRO A 731 2.36 5.31 53.43
C PRO A 731 3.73 4.68 53.68
N MET A 732 4.10 3.72 52.82
CA MET A 732 5.45 3.15 52.73
C MET A 732 5.94 3.13 51.27
N GLY A 733 7.26 3.26 51.09
CA GLY A 733 7.90 3.61 49.83
C GLY A 733 7.83 2.56 48.71
N ALA A 734 8.04 3.03 47.48
CA ALA A 734 8.11 2.19 46.29
C ALA A 734 9.32 1.23 46.32
N ALA A 735 9.05 -0.05 46.00
CA ALA A 735 10.07 -1.02 45.63
C ALA A 735 10.15 -1.14 44.10
N PRO A 736 11.31 -1.44 43.51
CA PRO A 736 11.46 -1.54 42.06
C PRO A 736 10.75 -2.77 41.48
N TYR A 737 10.18 -2.59 40.29
CA TYR A 737 9.31 -3.55 39.57
C TYR A 737 9.93 -4.96 39.38
N GLU A 738 11.27 -5.04 39.33
CA GLU A 738 12.00 -6.29 39.10
C GLU A 738 11.82 -7.33 40.22
N GLN A 739 11.69 -6.90 41.48
CA GLN A 739 11.57 -7.84 42.61
C GLN A 739 10.20 -8.54 42.63
N VAL A 740 9.15 -7.88 42.14
CA VAL A 740 7.80 -8.47 42.05
C VAL A 740 7.74 -9.49 40.90
N ALA A 741 8.38 -9.19 39.76
CA ALA A 741 8.47 -10.12 38.64
C ALA A 741 9.28 -11.38 38.98
N LEU A 742 10.40 -11.24 39.71
CA LEU A 742 11.21 -12.37 40.17
C LEU A 742 10.48 -13.23 41.21
N ALA A 743 9.72 -12.62 42.13
CA ALA A 743 8.92 -13.36 43.10
C ALA A 743 7.83 -14.21 42.42
N TRP A 744 7.10 -13.63 41.46
CA TRP A 744 6.07 -14.34 40.69
C TRP A 744 6.66 -15.49 39.84
N LEU A 745 7.78 -15.24 39.16
CA LEU A 745 8.46 -16.28 38.36
C LEU A 745 8.97 -17.44 39.24
N ALA A 746 9.44 -17.16 40.45
CA ALA A 746 9.88 -18.18 41.41
C ALA A 746 8.70 -18.96 42.03
N GLU A 747 7.49 -18.41 42.04
CA GLU A 747 6.26 -19.12 42.42
C GLU A 747 5.80 -20.06 41.30
N GLU A 748 5.73 -19.58 40.06
CA GLU A 748 5.44 -20.40 38.86
C GLU A 748 6.45 -21.55 38.69
N MET A 749 7.75 -21.31 38.86
CA MET A 749 8.77 -22.35 38.75
C MET A 749 8.72 -23.39 39.88
N ARG A 750 8.27 -23.02 41.10
CA ARG A 750 7.97 -23.99 42.17
C ARG A 750 6.69 -24.76 41.89
N ALA A 751 5.64 -24.12 41.37
CA ALA A 751 4.40 -24.78 40.96
C ALA A 751 4.62 -25.81 39.83
N ALA A 752 5.57 -25.52 38.92
CA ALA A 752 6.03 -26.43 37.88
C ALA A 752 7.02 -27.51 38.36
N GLY A 753 7.43 -27.50 39.65
CA GLY A 753 8.39 -28.45 40.21
C GLY A 753 9.83 -28.34 39.68
N LEU A 754 10.17 -27.21 39.04
CA LEU A 754 11.47 -27.00 38.40
C LEU A 754 12.58 -26.59 39.38
N ILE A 755 12.21 -26.10 40.57
CA ILE A 755 13.11 -25.71 41.65
C ILE A 755 12.57 -26.16 43.01
N GLY A 756 13.47 -26.52 43.92
CA GLY A 756 13.16 -26.83 45.31
C GLY A 756 12.82 -25.58 46.15
N GLY A 757 12.39 -25.82 47.40
CA GLY A 757 11.90 -24.79 48.34
C GLY A 757 12.84 -23.61 48.55
#